data_AF-Q9ZUK4-F1
#
_entry.id   AF-Q9ZUK4-F1
#
_cell.length_a   1.000
_cell.length_b   1.000
_cell.length_c   1.000
_cell.angle_alpha   90.00
_cell.angle_beta   90.00
_cell.angle_gamma   90.00
#
_symmetry.space_group_name_H-M   'P 1'
#
loop_
_entity.id
_entity.type
_entity.pdbx_description
1 polymer ?
#
loop_
_entity_poly.entity_id
_entity_poly.type
_entity_poly.pdbx_seq_one_letter_code
_entity_poly.pdbx_strand_id
1 'polypeptide(L)'
;MNHKYKRNGCWSKHGEIWADKLEAEPSSEFGAYELIRTAYFDGEEDSKEPVTKEESYFREKLKDVETPLYYGCPKYTKVSAIMGLYRIKVKSGMSENYFDQLLSLVHDILPGENVLPTSTNEIKKFLKMFGFGYDIIHACPNDCILYKKEYELRDTCLGCSASRWKRDKHTGEEKKGIPAKVLWYFSIKDRFKRMFRSKKMVEDLQWHFSNASVDGTMRHPIDSLAWAQVNDKWPQFAAESRNLRLGLSTDKMNPFSIQNTKYSTWPVLLVNYNMAPTMCMKAKNIMLTLLIHGPKAPSNNIDVYLAPLINDLKDLSSDGIQVYDSFFKENFTLRAMLLWSINDYPTLGTLAGCKDFKNDFGRPLERNNKRKRSDLCEDDEYGEDTHQWRWKKRSILFELPYWKDLPVRHNIDVMHVEKNVSDVIVSTLMQSAKSKDGLNARKNLEDMGIRSNLHIQLRGKRTYLLHAAFWLSKDEKKRFCKRLARFRGPDGYCANISNCVSVDPPVIGGLKSHDHHVLLQNLLPVALRGLLPKRPRVAISRLGHYFNRLCQRVIDPEKLISLEYELVETMCQLERYMKTLKAYVKNFATLEACMAEGYLAGECMAFCLKFLQNSLSVPEVVNRNEGVDSNSLVLEGRPLHKATQVTLTSKERDIAHRYVLMNMAVMDPYVK
;
A
#
# COMPACT_ATOMS: atom_id res chain seq x y z
N MET A 1 26.78 3.22 34.08
CA MET A 1 27.05 3.73 32.72
C MET A 1 28.14 2.86 32.11
N ASN A 2 27.83 2.10 31.06
CA ASN A 2 28.75 1.10 30.49
C ASN A 2 29.16 1.53 29.08
N HIS A 3 30.44 1.84 28.90
CA HIS A 3 31.05 2.49 27.74
C HIS A 3 31.23 1.60 26.49
N LYS A 4 30.40 0.55 26.31
CA LYS A 4 30.54 -0.43 25.23
C LYS A 4 29.65 -0.21 24.00
N TYR A 5 28.89 0.90 23.95
CA TYR A 5 27.96 1.21 22.85
C TYR A 5 28.40 2.35 21.93
N LYS A 6 29.68 2.76 21.93
CA LYS A 6 30.22 3.66 20.90
C LYS A 6 30.74 2.87 19.70
N ARG A 7 30.12 3.13 18.55
CA ARG A 7 30.58 2.84 17.17
C ARG A 7 30.54 1.37 16.72
N ASN A 8 29.35 0.86 16.43
CA ASN A 8 29.21 -0.08 15.31
C ASN A 8 28.85 0.73 14.06
N GLY A 9 29.86 0.98 13.21
CA GLY A 9 29.73 1.63 11.91
C GLY A 9 29.14 0.71 10.84
N CYS A 10 27.97 0.14 11.08
CA CYS A 10 27.33 -0.76 10.12
C CYS A 10 25.84 -0.44 9.94
N TRP A 11 25.51 0.83 9.71
CA TRP A 11 24.15 1.28 9.34
C TRP A 11 24.13 2.42 8.32
N SER A 12 25.28 2.78 7.72
CA SER A 12 25.38 3.92 6.79
C SER A 12 25.61 3.52 5.32
N LYS A 13 25.85 2.26 5.00
CA LYS A 13 26.01 1.83 3.59
C LYS A 13 24.65 1.63 2.94
N HIS A 14 24.08 2.74 2.46
CA HIS A 14 22.89 2.79 1.63
C HIS A 14 23.14 2.42 0.16
N GLY A 15 24.18 1.66 -0.17
CA GLY A 15 24.57 1.38 -1.57
C GLY A 15 24.95 2.62 -2.40
N GLU A 16 24.80 3.83 -1.85
CA GLU A 16 25.17 5.10 -2.46
C GLU A 16 26.63 5.43 -2.12
N ILE A 17 27.41 5.86 -3.11
CA ILE A 17 28.71 6.48 -2.92
C ILE A 17 28.44 7.91 -2.44
N TRP A 18 28.63 8.19 -1.16
CA TRP A 18 28.53 9.55 -0.63
C TRP A 18 29.79 10.31 -1.06
N ALA A 19 29.63 11.30 -1.94
CA ALA A 19 30.60 12.38 -2.01
C ALA A 19 30.44 13.20 -0.73
N ASP A 20 31.51 13.35 0.06
CA ASP A 20 31.52 14.16 1.27
C ASP A 20 31.09 15.60 0.96
N LYS A 21 29.81 15.92 1.18
CA LYS A 21 29.30 17.29 1.31
C LYS A 21 28.58 17.42 2.64
N LEU A 22 29.33 17.89 3.64
CA LEU A 22 28.81 18.47 4.87
C LEU A 22 28.25 19.86 4.57
N GLU A 23 27.08 19.91 3.93
CA GLU A 23 26.22 21.10 3.98
C GLU A 23 24.90 20.68 4.60
N ALA A 24 24.50 21.37 5.67
CA ALA A 24 23.21 21.15 6.31
C ALA A 24 22.10 21.33 5.26
N GLU A 25 21.39 20.24 4.91
CA GLU A 25 20.23 20.32 4.04
C GLU A 25 19.25 21.38 4.60
N PRO A 26 18.82 22.38 3.80
CA PRO A 26 17.75 23.27 4.21
C PRO A 26 16.50 22.43 4.52
N SER A 27 15.85 22.71 5.65
CA SER A 27 14.66 21.97 6.09
C SER A 27 13.58 21.86 4.99
N SER A 28 12.78 20.79 5.02
CA SER A 28 11.89 20.33 3.94
C SER A 28 10.81 21.30 3.43
N GLU A 29 10.76 22.53 3.93
CA GLU A 29 9.69 23.51 3.74
C GLU A 29 10.06 24.62 2.75
N PHE A 30 11.28 24.59 2.21
CA PHE A 30 11.79 25.57 1.26
C PHE A 30 11.45 25.25 -0.20
N GLY A 31 10.83 24.10 -0.51
CA GLY A 31 10.71 23.60 -1.88
C GLY A 31 10.06 24.54 -2.89
N ALA A 32 8.93 25.20 -2.58
CA ALA A 32 8.29 26.12 -3.53
C ALA A 32 9.01 27.47 -3.65
N TYR A 33 9.53 27.99 -2.53
CA TYR A 33 10.32 29.23 -2.51
C TYR A 33 11.66 29.04 -3.21
N GLU A 34 12.37 27.94 -2.99
CA GLU A 34 13.62 27.59 -3.67
C GLU A 34 13.38 27.12 -5.10
N LEU A 35 12.31 26.39 -5.41
CA LEU A 35 11.95 26.14 -6.82
C LEU A 35 11.71 27.45 -7.57
N ILE A 36 11.04 28.42 -6.94
CA ILE A 36 10.87 29.75 -7.53
C ILE A 36 12.23 30.50 -7.53
N ARG A 37 12.98 30.49 -6.44
CA ARG A 37 14.26 31.19 -6.33
C ARG A 37 15.28 30.66 -7.35
N THR A 38 15.52 29.36 -7.37
CA THR A 38 16.45 28.68 -8.28
C THR A 38 15.97 28.69 -9.73
N ALA A 39 14.66 28.61 -10.00
CA ALA A 39 14.15 28.70 -11.38
C ALA A 39 14.13 30.12 -11.94
N TYR A 40 14.05 31.15 -11.09
CA TYR A 40 13.78 32.53 -11.51
C TYR A 40 14.84 33.57 -11.11
N PHE A 41 15.79 33.26 -10.22
CA PHE A 41 16.77 34.22 -9.70
C PHE A 41 18.25 33.74 -9.77
N ASP A 42 18.52 32.44 -9.94
CA ASP A 42 19.88 31.88 -10.07
C ASP A 42 20.31 31.62 -11.54
N GLY A 43 19.63 32.24 -12.51
CA GLY A 43 19.98 32.15 -13.92
C GLY A 43 20.89 33.29 -14.35
N GLU A 44 22.18 33.02 -14.57
CA GLU A 44 23.06 33.96 -15.29
C GLU A 44 22.46 34.27 -16.67
N GLU A 45 22.29 35.57 -16.95
CA GLU A 45 21.92 36.10 -18.25
C GLU A 45 23.00 35.78 -19.28
N ASP A 46 22.84 34.69 -20.03
CA ASP A 46 23.42 34.62 -21.37
C ASP A 46 22.77 33.54 -22.23
N SER A 47 22.03 33.99 -23.26
CA SER A 47 22.04 33.46 -24.64
C SER A 47 20.82 33.95 -25.46
N LYS A 48 21.12 34.37 -26.69
CA LYS A 48 20.18 34.82 -27.74
C LYS A 48 19.85 33.65 -28.68
N GLU A 49 18.76 32.91 -28.46
CA GLU A 49 18.29 31.86 -29.39
C GLU A 49 16.75 31.73 -29.39
N PRO A 50 16.12 31.10 -30.41
CA PRO A 50 14.78 31.48 -30.87
C PRO A 50 13.70 31.04 -29.89
N VAL A 51 13.03 32.05 -29.33
CA VAL A 51 12.05 31.92 -28.25
C VAL A 51 10.72 31.39 -28.80
N THR A 52 10.24 30.26 -28.28
CA THR A 52 8.88 29.77 -28.58
C THR A 52 7.82 30.71 -27.99
N LYS A 53 6.59 30.74 -28.54
CA LYS A 53 5.49 31.60 -28.02
C LYS A 53 5.20 31.40 -26.52
N GLU A 54 5.36 30.18 -26.00
CA GLU A 54 5.20 29.91 -24.57
C GLU A 54 6.36 30.49 -23.74
N GLU A 55 7.58 30.45 -24.26
CA GLU A 55 8.76 31.01 -23.60
C GLU A 55 8.74 32.54 -23.60
N SER A 56 8.25 33.18 -24.67
CA SER A 56 8.08 34.64 -24.71
C SER A 56 7.03 35.10 -23.71
N TYR A 57 5.88 34.40 -23.64
CA TYR A 57 4.83 34.67 -22.65
C TYR A 57 5.29 34.45 -21.21
N PHE A 58 6.13 33.44 -20.98
CA PHE A 58 6.73 33.17 -19.67
C PHE A 58 7.80 34.21 -19.30
N ARG A 59 8.65 34.62 -20.24
CA ARG A 59 9.62 35.71 -20.05
C ARG A 59 8.93 37.05 -19.79
N GLU A 60 7.78 37.29 -20.40
CA GLU A 60 6.95 38.46 -20.13
C GLU A 60 6.36 38.44 -18.71
N LYS A 61 5.89 37.27 -18.24
CA LYS A 61 5.51 37.08 -16.83
C LYS A 61 6.68 37.27 -15.88
N LEU A 62 7.88 36.86 -16.27
CA LEU A 62 9.12 37.04 -15.50
C LEU A 62 9.51 38.51 -15.33
N LYS A 63 9.26 39.35 -16.35
CA LYS A 63 9.45 40.80 -16.20
C LYS A 63 8.53 41.42 -15.14
N ASP A 64 7.28 40.93 -15.01
CA ASP A 64 6.38 41.33 -13.91
C ASP A 64 6.85 40.77 -12.54
N VAL A 65 7.66 39.71 -12.52
CA VAL A 65 8.22 39.08 -11.30
C VAL A 65 9.42 39.83 -10.74
N GLU A 66 10.28 40.35 -11.61
CA GLU A 66 11.46 41.14 -11.26
C GLU A 66 11.11 42.57 -10.85
N THR A 67 9.83 42.95 -10.94
CA THR A 67 9.37 44.25 -10.45
C THR A 67 9.73 44.43 -8.97
N PRO A 68 10.45 45.52 -8.62
CA PRO A 68 10.62 45.91 -7.24
C PRO A 68 9.26 46.04 -6.55
N LEU A 69 9.18 45.68 -5.27
CA LEU A 69 7.92 45.77 -4.51
C LEU A 69 7.28 47.18 -4.56
N TYR A 70 8.13 48.19 -4.61
CA TYR A 70 7.82 49.59 -4.87
C TYR A 70 9.06 50.22 -5.52
N TYR A 71 8.91 51.39 -6.14
CA TYR A 71 10.01 52.10 -6.81
C TYR A 71 11.23 52.28 -5.88
N GLY A 72 12.40 51.80 -6.32
CA GLY A 72 13.64 51.88 -5.54
C GLY A 72 13.76 50.89 -4.37
N CYS A 73 12.89 49.88 -4.24
CA CYS A 73 13.04 48.85 -3.20
C CYS A 73 14.30 47.99 -3.45
N PRO A 74 15.32 48.02 -2.57
CA PRO A 74 16.60 47.35 -2.83
C PRO A 74 16.59 45.86 -2.50
N LYS A 75 15.61 45.40 -1.69
CA LYS A 75 15.68 44.08 -1.03
C LYS A 75 14.59 43.10 -1.47
N TYR A 76 13.42 43.60 -1.88
CA TYR A 76 12.27 42.75 -2.18
C TYR A 76 11.68 43.07 -3.55
N THR A 77 11.56 42.04 -4.38
CA THR A 77 10.68 42.02 -5.55
C THR A 77 9.26 41.62 -5.14
N LYS A 78 8.28 41.88 -6.01
CA LYS A 78 6.88 41.46 -5.86
C LYS A 78 6.75 39.99 -5.45
N VAL A 79 7.46 39.09 -6.13
CA VAL A 79 7.45 37.65 -5.82
C VAL A 79 8.06 37.35 -4.46
N SER A 80 9.24 37.89 -4.16
CA SER A 80 9.93 37.60 -2.91
C SER A 80 9.09 38.02 -1.68
N ALA A 81 8.39 39.15 -1.78
CA ALA A 81 7.47 39.64 -0.76
C ALA A 81 6.24 38.75 -0.61
N ILE A 82 5.56 38.44 -1.72
CA ILE A 82 4.39 37.55 -1.73
C ILE A 82 4.74 36.18 -1.16
N MET A 83 5.85 35.56 -1.59
CA MET A 83 6.26 34.25 -1.11
C MET A 83 6.69 34.28 0.37
N GLY A 84 7.35 35.36 0.80
CA GLY A 84 7.71 35.57 2.21
C GLY A 84 6.49 35.66 3.12
N LEU A 85 5.50 36.49 2.75
CA LEU A 85 4.25 36.65 3.50
C LEU A 85 3.39 35.39 3.46
N TYR A 86 3.26 34.76 2.30
CA TYR A 86 2.51 33.52 2.15
C TYR A 86 3.14 32.37 2.95
N ARG A 87 4.47 32.32 3.04
CA ARG A 87 5.19 31.39 3.94
C ARG A 87 4.81 31.61 5.39
N ILE A 88 4.76 32.86 5.85
CA ILE A 88 4.36 33.19 7.23
C ILE A 88 2.92 32.75 7.49
N LYS A 89 2.00 33.03 6.55
CA LYS A 89 0.60 32.58 6.61
C LYS A 89 0.50 31.08 6.81
N VAL A 90 1.18 30.31 5.96
CA VAL A 90 1.12 28.83 5.98
C VAL A 90 1.75 28.27 7.24
N LYS A 91 2.93 28.76 7.64
CA LYS A 91 3.62 28.29 8.85
C LYS A 91 2.87 28.59 10.14
N SER A 92 2.23 29.75 10.20
CA SER A 92 1.55 30.21 11.42
C SER A 92 0.08 29.77 11.47
N GLY A 93 -0.43 29.08 10.43
CA GLY A 93 -1.81 28.62 10.37
C GLY A 93 -2.83 29.77 10.31
N MET A 94 -2.47 30.92 9.74
CA MET A 94 -3.34 32.10 9.70
C MET A 94 -4.58 31.86 8.83
N SER A 95 -5.75 32.26 9.34
CA SER A 95 -7.00 32.29 8.59
C SER A 95 -6.92 33.26 7.42
N GLU A 96 -7.73 33.05 6.38
CA GLU A 96 -7.71 33.94 5.20
C GLU A 96 -8.13 35.36 5.57
N ASN A 97 -9.17 35.53 6.41
CA ASN A 97 -9.60 36.84 6.87
C ASN A 97 -8.50 37.59 7.65
N TYR A 98 -7.78 36.91 8.55
CA TYR A 98 -6.70 37.55 9.29
C TYR A 98 -5.54 37.93 8.37
N PHE A 99 -5.22 37.07 7.39
CA PHE A 99 -4.18 37.36 6.42
C PHE A 99 -4.55 38.50 5.47
N ASP A 100 -5.82 38.60 5.06
CA ASP A 100 -6.32 39.72 4.25
C ASP A 100 -6.19 41.05 5.00
N GLN A 101 -6.55 41.08 6.29
CA GLN A 101 -6.35 42.26 7.13
C GLN A 101 -4.87 42.64 7.25
N LEU A 102 -3.99 41.66 7.40
CA LEU A 102 -2.54 41.88 7.44
C LEU A 102 -2.03 42.42 6.09
N LEU A 103 -2.48 41.87 4.97
CA LEU A 103 -2.08 42.31 3.64
C LEU A 103 -2.52 43.74 3.37
N SER A 104 -3.78 44.09 3.68
CA SER A 104 -4.27 45.47 3.55
C SER A 104 -3.46 46.43 4.40
N LEU A 105 -3.19 46.10 5.66
CA LEU A 105 -2.39 46.96 6.54
C LEU A 105 -0.95 47.14 6.01
N VAL A 106 -0.30 46.07 5.56
CA VAL A 106 1.06 46.15 5.00
C VAL A 106 1.05 46.95 3.69
N HIS A 107 0.02 46.78 2.85
CA HIS A 107 -0.15 47.54 1.62
C HIS A 107 -0.27 49.04 1.91
N ASP A 108 -1.05 49.43 2.92
CA ASP A 108 -1.23 50.84 3.34
C ASP A 108 0.03 51.45 3.98
N ILE A 109 0.88 50.62 4.61
CA ILE A 109 2.17 51.07 5.18
C ILE A 109 3.22 51.33 4.08
N LEU A 110 3.13 50.63 2.95
CA LEU A 110 4.06 50.78 1.83
C LEU A 110 3.75 52.03 1.00
N PRO A 111 4.71 52.52 0.17
CA PRO A 111 4.45 53.64 -0.74
C PRO A 111 3.25 53.36 -1.67
N GLY A 112 2.51 54.39 -2.05
CA GLY A 112 1.26 54.24 -2.83
C GLY A 112 1.40 53.56 -4.20
N GLU A 113 2.61 53.49 -4.75
CA GLU A 113 2.91 52.80 -6.02
C GLU A 113 3.32 51.32 -5.83
N ASN A 114 3.07 50.73 -4.65
CA ASN A 114 3.47 49.36 -4.38
C ASN A 114 2.58 48.33 -5.12
N VAL A 115 3.18 47.19 -5.44
CA VAL A 115 2.52 46.11 -6.20
C VAL A 115 2.08 44.93 -5.31
N LEU A 116 2.01 45.14 -3.98
CA LEU A 116 1.64 44.08 -3.06
C LEU A 116 0.14 43.78 -3.15
N PRO A 117 -0.28 42.51 -3.30
CA PRO A 117 -1.69 42.15 -3.26
C PRO A 117 -2.35 42.47 -1.91
N THR A 118 -3.62 42.84 -1.93
CA THR A 118 -4.40 43.19 -0.73
C THR A 118 -5.19 42.01 -0.17
N SER A 119 -5.31 40.91 -0.94
CA SER A 119 -6.08 39.73 -0.53
C SER A 119 -5.39 38.41 -0.83
N THR A 120 -5.74 37.39 -0.05
CA THR A 120 -5.34 35.99 -0.25
C THR A 120 -5.78 35.50 -1.63
N ASN A 121 -6.92 35.95 -2.13
CA ASN A 121 -7.44 35.58 -3.44
C ASN A 121 -6.56 36.12 -4.58
N GLU A 122 -6.08 37.35 -4.48
CA GLU A 122 -5.13 37.90 -5.44
C GLU A 122 -3.80 37.15 -5.42
N ILE A 123 -3.28 36.80 -4.24
CA ILE A 123 -2.09 35.95 -4.12
C ILE A 123 -2.32 34.59 -4.76
N LYS A 124 -3.46 33.94 -4.53
CA LYS A 124 -3.80 32.66 -5.17
C LYS A 124 -3.90 32.79 -6.69
N LYS A 125 -4.47 33.87 -7.22
CA LYS A 125 -4.51 34.17 -8.67
C LYS A 125 -3.09 34.34 -9.22
N PHE A 126 -2.24 35.08 -8.52
CA PHE A 126 -0.83 35.26 -8.86
C PHE A 126 -0.09 33.92 -8.90
N LEU A 127 -0.20 33.10 -7.85
CA LEU A 127 0.39 31.76 -7.79
C LEU A 127 -0.11 30.86 -8.93
N LYS A 128 -1.40 30.93 -9.27
CA LYS A 128 -1.99 30.20 -10.40
C LYS A 128 -1.35 30.58 -11.74
N MET A 129 -0.91 31.83 -11.94
CA MET A 129 -0.21 32.25 -13.16
C MET A 129 1.13 31.52 -13.38
N PHE A 130 1.78 31.08 -12.30
CA PHE A 130 3.00 30.27 -12.30
C PHE A 130 2.72 28.76 -12.24
N GLY A 131 1.45 28.35 -12.41
CA GLY A 131 1.02 26.97 -12.32
C GLY A 131 0.91 26.42 -10.88
N PHE A 132 1.08 27.27 -9.86
CA PHE A 132 0.79 26.92 -8.46
C PHE A 132 -0.68 27.19 -8.16
N GLY A 133 -1.54 26.34 -8.69
CA GLY A 133 -2.98 26.43 -8.50
C GLY A 133 -3.69 25.11 -8.71
N TYR A 134 -5.01 25.20 -8.66
CA TYR A 134 -5.91 24.11 -8.96
C TYR A 134 -7.10 24.65 -9.76
N ASP A 135 -7.82 23.73 -10.38
CA ASP A 135 -9.10 23.96 -11.01
C ASP A 135 -10.21 23.33 -10.17
N ILE A 136 -11.26 24.12 -9.91
CA ILE A 136 -12.45 23.65 -9.24
C ILE A 136 -13.43 23.19 -10.31
N ILE A 137 -13.67 21.89 -10.39
CA ILE A 137 -14.60 21.31 -11.35
C ILE A 137 -15.88 20.91 -10.60
N HIS A 138 -17.04 21.40 -11.05
CA HIS A 138 -18.31 21.04 -10.42
C HIS A 138 -18.64 19.58 -10.77
N ALA A 139 -19.13 18.82 -9.79
CA ALA A 139 -19.50 17.43 -9.95
C ALA A 139 -20.98 17.22 -9.63
N CYS A 140 -21.59 16.23 -10.28
CA CYS A 140 -22.94 15.80 -9.94
C CYS A 140 -22.98 15.29 -8.47
N PRO A 141 -24.01 15.64 -7.68
CA PRO A 141 -24.18 15.11 -6.32
C PRO A 141 -24.18 13.57 -6.26
N ASN A 142 -24.65 12.92 -7.33
CA ASN A 142 -24.75 11.47 -7.48
C ASN A 142 -23.59 10.85 -8.28
N ASP A 143 -22.50 11.59 -8.49
CA ASP A 143 -21.26 11.11 -9.13
C ASP A 143 -21.40 10.70 -10.60
N CYS A 144 -22.45 11.14 -11.30
CA CYS A 144 -22.70 10.75 -12.69
C CYS A 144 -21.77 11.43 -13.70
N ILE A 145 -21.53 12.74 -13.55
CA ILE A 145 -20.76 13.56 -14.50
C ILE A 145 -19.95 14.64 -13.79
N LEU A 146 -18.91 15.12 -14.46
CA LEU A 146 -18.28 16.40 -14.18
C LEU A 146 -18.85 17.46 -15.13
N TYR A 147 -19.22 18.63 -14.60
CA TYR A 147 -19.66 19.77 -15.39
C TYR A 147 -18.43 20.46 -16.01
N LYS A 148 -17.87 19.84 -17.04
CA LYS A 148 -16.69 20.30 -17.81
C LYS A 148 -16.94 20.04 -19.30
N LYS A 149 -16.31 20.80 -20.19
CA LYS A 149 -16.47 20.69 -21.65
C LYS A 149 -17.96 20.84 -22.02
N GLU A 150 -18.55 19.83 -22.65
CA GLU A 150 -19.94 19.80 -23.11
C GLU A 150 -21.01 19.98 -22.02
N TYR A 151 -20.64 19.76 -20.74
CA TYR A 151 -21.55 19.92 -19.60
C TYR A 151 -21.34 21.23 -18.83
N GLU A 152 -20.46 22.12 -19.26
CA GLU A 152 -20.08 23.32 -18.49
C GLU A 152 -21.23 24.32 -18.28
N LEU A 153 -22.08 24.50 -19.30
CA LEU A 153 -23.23 25.40 -19.27
C LEU A 153 -24.51 24.76 -18.71
N ARG A 154 -24.45 23.49 -18.30
CA ARG A 154 -25.62 22.77 -17.79
C ARG A 154 -25.81 23.03 -16.29
N ASP A 155 -27.08 23.18 -15.89
CA ASP A 155 -27.50 23.29 -14.50
C ASP A 155 -28.02 21.98 -13.91
N THR A 156 -28.43 21.03 -14.76
CA THR A 156 -28.99 19.73 -14.36
C THR A 156 -28.17 18.58 -14.95
N CYS A 157 -28.06 17.49 -14.20
CA CYS A 157 -27.34 16.29 -14.63
C CYS A 157 -28.17 15.48 -15.63
N LEU A 158 -27.57 15.06 -16.75
CA LEU A 158 -28.26 14.21 -17.73
C LEU A 158 -28.54 12.79 -17.24
N GLY A 159 -27.72 12.25 -16.35
CA GLY A 159 -27.85 10.87 -15.87
C GLY A 159 -28.89 10.68 -14.77
N CYS A 160 -29.06 11.68 -13.89
CA CYS A 160 -29.93 11.54 -12.71
C CYS A 160 -30.85 12.75 -12.48
N SER A 161 -30.86 13.73 -13.38
CA SER A 161 -31.65 14.96 -13.29
C SER A 161 -31.40 15.81 -12.03
N ALA A 162 -30.37 15.49 -11.24
CA ALA A 162 -30.02 16.26 -10.05
C ALA A 162 -29.50 17.66 -10.41
N SER A 163 -29.84 18.65 -9.59
CA SER A 163 -29.33 20.01 -9.71
C SER A 163 -27.83 20.07 -9.41
N ARG A 164 -27.12 20.92 -10.17
CA ARG A 164 -25.71 21.28 -9.96
C ARG A 164 -25.51 22.06 -8.66
N TRP A 165 -26.55 22.77 -8.23
CA TRP A 165 -26.48 23.78 -7.17
C TRP A 165 -26.82 23.21 -5.80
N LYS A 166 -26.23 23.79 -4.76
CA LYS A 166 -26.45 23.38 -3.38
C LYS A 166 -27.85 23.81 -2.93
N ARG A 167 -28.59 22.86 -2.36
CA ARG A 167 -29.90 23.10 -1.75
C ARG A 167 -29.76 23.38 -0.25
N ASP A 168 -30.44 24.41 0.24
CA ASP A 168 -30.53 24.65 1.68
C ASP A 168 -31.35 23.53 2.34
N LYS A 169 -30.88 23.03 3.49
CA LYS A 169 -31.56 21.94 4.20
C LYS A 169 -32.81 22.41 4.95
N HIS A 170 -32.89 23.69 5.28
CA HIS A 170 -34.00 24.23 6.08
C HIS A 170 -35.05 24.89 5.19
N THR A 171 -34.63 25.66 4.18
CA THR A 171 -35.57 26.38 3.29
C THR A 171 -35.89 25.61 2.01
N GLY A 172 -35.11 24.60 1.63
CA GLY A 172 -35.29 23.86 0.38
C GLY A 172 -34.93 24.64 -0.89
N GLU A 173 -34.50 25.89 -0.74
CA GLU A 173 -34.12 26.78 -1.84
C GLU A 173 -32.77 26.38 -2.44
N GLU A 174 -32.67 26.48 -3.76
CA GLU A 174 -31.41 26.27 -4.48
C GLU A 174 -30.57 27.54 -4.48
N LYS A 175 -29.38 27.46 -3.89
CA LYS A 175 -28.40 28.56 -3.92
C LYS A 175 -27.60 28.49 -5.22
N LYS A 176 -28.16 29.06 -6.29
CA LYS A 176 -27.45 29.22 -7.57
C LYS A 176 -26.11 29.92 -7.35
N GLY A 177 -25.06 29.41 -7.98
CA GLY A 177 -23.68 29.87 -7.79
C GLY A 177 -22.86 29.05 -6.78
N ILE A 178 -23.49 28.28 -5.88
CA ILE A 178 -22.77 27.39 -4.96
C ILE A 178 -22.90 25.94 -5.45
N PRO A 179 -21.83 25.29 -5.94
CA PRO A 179 -21.91 23.91 -6.39
C PRO A 179 -22.24 22.95 -5.24
N ALA A 180 -23.08 21.97 -5.52
CA ALA A 180 -23.44 20.93 -4.55
C ALA A 180 -22.27 19.98 -4.24
N LYS A 181 -21.42 19.69 -5.24
CA LYS A 181 -20.22 18.87 -5.11
C LYS A 181 -19.11 19.40 -6.03
N VAL A 182 -17.87 19.31 -5.57
CA VAL A 182 -16.69 19.80 -6.29
C VAL A 182 -15.56 18.78 -6.29
N LEU A 183 -14.83 18.75 -7.40
CA LEU A 183 -13.54 18.10 -7.55
C LEU A 183 -12.47 19.20 -7.60
N TRP A 184 -11.43 19.06 -6.79
CA TRP A 184 -10.24 19.89 -6.92
C TRP A 184 -9.22 19.15 -7.78
N TYR A 185 -8.88 19.72 -8.94
CA TYR A 185 -7.93 19.16 -9.87
C TYR A 185 -6.62 19.96 -9.89
N PHE A 186 -5.50 19.27 -9.73
CA PHE A 186 -4.17 19.86 -9.81
C PHE A 186 -3.51 19.39 -11.12
N SER A 187 -3.33 20.31 -12.06
CA SER A 187 -2.72 20.04 -13.37
C SER A 187 -1.30 19.46 -13.21
N ILE A 188 -1.11 18.24 -13.74
CA ILE A 188 0.19 17.57 -13.71
C ILE A 188 1.15 18.14 -14.77
N LYS A 189 0.62 18.61 -15.91
CA LYS A 189 1.42 19.20 -16.99
C LYS A 189 2.15 20.45 -16.52
N ASP A 190 1.46 21.35 -15.81
CA ASP A 190 2.08 22.55 -15.25
C ASP A 190 3.14 22.20 -14.21
N ARG A 191 2.88 21.17 -13.40
CA ARG A 191 3.83 20.71 -12.40
C ARG A 191 5.10 20.13 -13.03
N PHE A 192 4.97 19.35 -14.10
CA PHE A 192 6.13 18.82 -14.83
C PHE A 192 6.92 19.94 -15.49
N LYS A 193 6.25 20.89 -16.17
CA LYS A 193 6.92 22.09 -16.71
C LYS A 193 7.74 22.80 -15.65
N ARG A 194 7.24 22.93 -14.41
CA ARG A 194 7.98 23.54 -13.29
C ARG A 194 9.16 22.70 -12.80
N MET A 195 9.03 21.38 -12.75
CA MET A 195 10.10 20.50 -12.28
C MET A 195 11.36 20.65 -13.14
N PHE A 196 11.21 20.77 -14.47
CA PHE A 196 12.34 20.94 -15.39
C PHE A 196 12.99 22.33 -15.39
N ARG A 197 12.38 23.31 -14.70
CA ARG A 197 12.94 24.66 -14.53
C ARG A 197 13.98 24.76 -13.41
N SER A 198 14.09 23.75 -12.55
CA SER A 198 15.11 23.71 -11.50
C SER A 198 16.22 22.75 -11.86
N LYS A 199 17.45 23.25 -12.01
CA LYS A 199 18.63 22.45 -12.35
C LYS A 199 18.80 21.24 -11.43
N LYS A 200 18.72 21.47 -10.10
CA LYS A 200 18.80 20.42 -9.08
C LYS A 200 17.70 19.36 -9.24
N MET A 201 16.47 19.78 -9.53
CA MET A 201 15.37 18.84 -9.74
C MET A 201 15.57 18.02 -11.02
N VAL A 202 16.09 18.61 -12.09
CA VAL A 202 16.38 17.91 -13.35
C VAL A 202 17.43 16.82 -13.17
N GLU A 203 18.48 17.08 -12.38
CA GLU A 203 19.47 16.08 -12.01
C GLU A 203 18.81 14.91 -11.25
N ASP A 204 18.00 15.22 -10.22
CA ASP A 204 17.27 14.20 -9.45
C ASP A 204 16.32 13.37 -10.33
N LEU A 205 15.69 13.99 -11.33
CA LEU A 205 14.76 13.35 -12.28
C LEU A 205 15.45 12.42 -13.29
N GLN A 206 16.75 12.55 -13.47
CA GLN A 206 17.53 11.69 -14.37
C GLN A 206 18.30 10.60 -13.62
N TRP A 207 18.23 10.58 -12.28
CA TRP A 207 18.92 9.61 -11.42
C TRP A 207 18.75 8.16 -11.89
N HIS A 208 17.55 7.77 -12.31
CA HIS A 208 17.29 6.41 -12.77
C HIS A 208 18.14 6.01 -13.99
N PHE A 209 18.51 6.94 -14.87
CA PHE A 209 19.14 6.61 -16.14
C PHE A 209 20.54 6.02 -15.98
N SER A 210 21.29 6.47 -14.96
CA SER A 210 22.67 6.03 -14.71
C SER A 210 22.82 5.03 -13.56
N ASN A 211 21.76 4.79 -12.77
CA ASN A 211 21.89 4.15 -11.45
C ASN A 211 21.11 2.84 -11.32
N ALA A 212 20.94 2.11 -12.43
CA ALA A 212 20.44 0.75 -12.40
C ALA A 212 21.41 -0.18 -11.64
N SER A 213 20.87 -1.13 -10.87
CA SER A 213 21.69 -2.09 -10.13
C SER A 213 22.40 -3.05 -11.09
N VAL A 214 23.72 -3.17 -10.95
CA VAL A 214 24.55 -4.06 -11.79
C VAL A 214 24.66 -5.48 -11.22
N ASP A 215 24.39 -5.65 -9.92
CA ASP A 215 24.57 -6.91 -9.19
C ASP A 215 23.35 -7.84 -9.19
N GLY A 216 22.34 -7.54 -10.01
CA GLY A 216 21.11 -8.33 -10.13
C GLY A 216 20.15 -8.22 -8.94
N THR A 217 20.43 -7.38 -7.94
CA THR A 217 19.52 -7.15 -6.81
C THR A 217 18.56 -6.00 -7.09
N MET A 218 17.35 -6.08 -6.55
CA MET A 218 16.32 -5.05 -6.66
C MET A 218 16.38 -4.09 -5.47
N ARG A 219 16.61 -2.81 -5.75
CA ARG A 219 16.64 -1.72 -4.76
C ARG A 219 15.63 -0.63 -5.08
N HIS A 220 15.25 -0.54 -6.34
CA HIS A 220 14.39 0.49 -6.86
C HIS A 220 13.55 -0.08 -8.02
N PRO A 221 12.35 0.47 -8.32
CA PRO A 221 11.53 0.02 -9.45
C PRO A 221 12.24 -0.13 -10.80
N ILE A 222 13.33 0.59 -11.04
CA ILE A 222 14.18 0.43 -12.22
C ILE A 222 14.74 -1.00 -12.38
N ASP A 223 15.04 -1.68 -11.26
CA ASP A 223 15.60 -3.02 -11.25
C ASP A 223 14.51 -4.09 -11.49
N SER A 224 13.25 -3.69 -11.65
CA SER A 224 12.14 -4.62 -11.84
C SER A 224 12.01 -5.07 -13.29
N LEU A 225 11.59 -6.33 -13.48
CA LEU A 225 11.23 -6.87 -14.80
C LEU A 225 10.14 -6.03 -15.49
N ALA A 226 9.23 -5.43 -14.73
CA ALA A 226 8.18 -4.58 -15.27
C ALA A 226 8.75 -3.31 -15.94
N TRP A 227 9.80 -2.72 -15.37
CA TRP A 227 10.48 -1.57 -15.95
C TRP A 227 11.26 -1.95 -17.21
N ALA A 228 11.99 -3.07 -17.17
CA ALA A 228 12.70 -3.60 -18.33
C ALA A 228 11.76 -3.84 -19.52
N GLN A 229 10.63 -4.52 -19.29
CA GLN A 229 9.64 -4.78 -20.35
C GLN A 229 9.03 -3.51 -20.94
N VAL A 230 8.84 -2.46 -20.12
CA VAL A 230 8.39 -1.15 -20.62
C VAL A 230 9.47 -0.53 -21.51
N ASN A 231 10.74 -0.62 -21.13
CA ASN A 231 11.83 -0.12 -21.96
C ASN A 231 11.93 -0.85 -23.30
N ASP A 232 11.82 -2.19 -23.28
CA ASP A 232 11.87 -3.02 -24.49
C ASP A 232 10.71 -2.72 -25.45
N LYS A 233 9.52 -2.47 -24.89
CA LYS A 233 8.31 -2.22 -25.68
C LYS A 233 8.23 -0.79 -26.22
N TRP A 234 8.78 0.18 -25.50
CA TRP A 234 8.81 1.59 -25.90
C TRP A 234 10.23 2.16 -25.86
N PRO A 235 11.13 1.73 -26.76
CA PRO A 235 12.55 2.12 -26.71
C PRO A 235 12.76 3.61 -26.93
N GLN A 236 11.92 4.26 -27.77
CA GLN A 236 11.96 5.71 -27.96
C GLN A 236 11.61 6.49 -26.68
N PHE A 237 10.68 5.96 -25.88
CA PHE A 237 10.34 6.56 -24.58
C PHE A 237 11.50 6.37 -23.59
N ALA A 238 12.11 5.18 -23.58
CA ALA A 238 13.19 4.84 -22.68
C ALA A 238 14.53 5.52 -23.00
N ALA A 239 14.78 5.84 -24.27
CA ALA A 239 15.99 6.52 -24.73
C ALA A 239 16.15 7.95 -24.20
N GLU A 240 15.03 8.61 -23.90
CA GLU A 240 15.02 9.97 -23.35
C GLU A 240 14.97 9.89 -21.81
N SER A 241 16.10 10.21 -21.16
CA SER A 241 16.29 10.16 -19.71
C SER A 241 15.35 11.09 -18.94
N ARG A 242 14.82 12.13 -19.59
CA ARG A 242 13.92 13.11 -18.97
C ARG A 242 12.46 12.64 -18.94
N ASN A 243 12.11 11.57 -19.66
CA ASN A 243 10.74 11.06 -19.65
C ASN A 243 10.34 10.47 -18.29
N LEU A 244 9.13 10.80 -17.83
CA LEU A 244 8.69 10.50 -16.46
C LEU A 244 7.92 9.18 -16.34
N ARG A 245 8.27 8.38 -15.33
CA ARG A 245 7.56 7.16 -14.97
C ARG A 245 6.84 7.33 -13.64
N LEU A 246 5.54 7.10 -13.66
CA LEU A 246 4.62 7.49 -12.59
C LEU A 246 3.93 6.27 -11.96
N GLY A 247 3.67 6.35 -10.66
CA GLY A 247 2.78 5.45 -9.93
C GLY A 247 1.56 6.19 -9.41
N LEU A 248 0.39 5.55 -9.42
CA LEU A 248 -0.85 6.11 -8.88
C LEU A 248 -1.22 5.46 -7.55
N SER A 249 -1.70 6.24 -6.61
CA SER A 249 -2.25 5.70 -5.37
C SER A 249 -3.44 6.53 -4.92
N THR A 250 -4.44 5.87 -4.36
CA THR A 250 -5.61 6.53 -3.81
C THR A 250 -6.12 5.75 -2.62
N ASP A 251 -6.67 6.45 -1.63
CA ASP A 251 -7.28 5.85 -0.44
C ASP A 251 -8.31 6.81 0.16
N LYS A 252 -9.23 6.27 0.95
CA LYS A 252 -10.20 7.05 1.72
C LYS A 252 -9.53 7.63 2.97
N MET A 253 -9.44 8.95 3.04
CA MET A 253 -9.00 9.65 4.24
C MET A 253 -10.16 10.35 4.96
N ASN A 254 -10.11 10.38 6.30
CA ASN A 254 -10.98 11.22 7.13
C ASN A 254 -10.18 12.44 7.61
N PRO A 255 -10.50 13.67 7.17
CA PRO A 255 -9.71 14.86 7.51
C PRO A 255 -9.89 15.32 8.96
N PHE A 256 -10.96 14.91 9.66
CA PHE A 256 -11.30 15.48 10.96
C PHE A 256 -10.78 14.68 12.15
N SER A 257 -10.09 13.55 11.95
CA SER A 257 -9.58 12.65 13.01
C SER A 257 -10.63 12.19 14.05
N ILE A 258 -11.90 12.52 13.86
CA ILE A 258 -13.04 12.16 14.71
C ILE A 258 -13.75 11.00 14.04
N GLN A 259 -14.03 9.94 14.79
CA GLN A 259 -14.64 8.68 14.32
C GLN A 259 -16.04 8.84 13.70
N ASN A 260 -16.62 10.05 13.72
CA ASN A 260 -18.01 10.33 13.38
C ASN A 260 -18.16 11.53 12.45
N THR A 261 -17.51 11.52 11.29
CA THR A 261 -17.82 12.49 10.22
C THR A 261 -18.60 11.83 9.10
N LYS A 262 -19.70 12.46 8.69
CA LYS A 262 -20.52 12.10 7.53
C LYS A 262 -19.80 12.31 6.19
N TYR A 263 -18.51 12.65 6.20
CA TYR A 263 -17.74 13.08 5.03
C TYR A 263 -16.46 12.27 4.90
N SER A 264 -16.20 11.82 3.67
CA SER A 264 -14.95 11.17 3.27
C SER A 264 -14.24 12.00 2.21
N THR A 265 -12.93 12.07 2.31
CA THR A 265 -12.08 12.70 1.30
C THR A 265 -11.25 11.60 0.63
N TRP A 266 -11.13 11.66 -0.69
CA TRP A 266 -10.34 10.73 -1.48
C TRP A 266 -9.28 11.52 -2.25
N PRO A 267 -8.05 11.60 -1.74
CA PRO A 267 -6.92 12.08 -2.52
C PRO A 267 -6.54 11.04 -3.58
N VAL A 268 -6.16 11.52 -4.76
CA VAL A 268 -5.40 10.73 -5.75
C VAL A 268 -3.99 11.31 -5.78
N LEU A 269 -3.02 10.44 -5.56
CA LEU A 269 -1.61 10.75 -5.47
C LEU A 269 -0.89 10.15 -6.67
N LEU A 270 0.07 10.89 -7.22
CA LEU A 270 1.05 10.40 -8.17
C LEU A 270 2.45 10.45 -7.56
N VAL A 271 3.23 9.40 -7.77
CA VAL A 271 4.62 9.29 -7.35
C VAL A 271 5.50 9.22 -8.60
N ASN A 272 6.59 9.98 -8.61
CA ASN A 272 7.57 9.91 -9.68
C ASN A 272 8.69 8.94 -9.30
N TYR A 273 8.84 7.87 -10.07
CA TYR A 273 9.85 6.83 -9.85
C TYR A 273 11.18 7.13 -10.55
N ASN A 274 11.37 8.29 -11.15
CA ASN A 274 12.66 8.59 -11.78
C ASN A 274 13.75 8.97 -10.77
N MET A 275 13.36 9.40 -9.56
CA MET A 275 14.27 9.86 -8.52
C MET A 275 14.77 8.72 -7.64
N ALA A 276 15.88 8.94 -6.94
CA ALA A 276 16.45 8.01 -5.97
C ALA A 276 15.43 7.51 -4.92
N PRO A 277 15.59 6.29 -4.36
CA PRO A 277 14.70 5.72 -3.35
C PRO A 277 14.42 6.63 -2.15
N THR A 278 15.44 7.37 -1.72
CA THR A 278 15.36 8.31 -0.59
C THR A 278 14.58 9.58 -0.93
N MET A 279 14.37 9.86 -2.21
CA MET A 279 13.74 11.08 -2.72
C MET A 279 12.33 10.82 -3.26
N CYS A 280 12.10 9.74 -4.02
CA CYS A 280 10.81 9.48 -4.67
C CYS A 280 9.64 9.37 -3.67
N MET A 281 9.90 8.84 -2.47
CA MET A 281 8.89 8.70 -1.40
C MET A 281 8.84 9.87 -0.42
N LYS A 282 9.65 10.93 -0.59
CA LYS A 282 9.54 12.14 0.25
C LYS A 282 8.22 12.85 -0.05
N ALA A 283 7.55 13.36 0.98
CA ALA A 283 6.26 14.05 0.86
C ALA A 283 6.25 15.18 -0.19
N LYS A 284 7.37 15.88 -0.38
CA LYS A 284 7.52 16.94 -1.41
C LYS A 284 7.42 16.42 -2.86
N ASN A 285 7.78 15.15 -3.09
CA ASN A 285 7.83 14.51 -4.40
C ASN A 285 6.59 13.66 -4.69
N ILE A 286 5.76 13.39 -3.67
CA ILE A 286 4.42 12.83 -3.83
C ILE A 286 3.48 13.96 -4.27
N MET A 287 2.76 13.72 -5.36
CA MET A 287 1.95 14.74 -6.03
C MET A 287 0.47 14.50 -5.78
N LEU A 288 -0.18 15.40 -5.05
CA LEU A 288 -1.65 15.43 -5.03
C LEU A 288 -2.17 15.91 -6.40
N THR A 289 -2.98 15.09 -7.06
CA THR A 289 -3.54 15.40 -8.39
C THR A 289 -5.04 15.65 -8.36
N LEU A 290 -5.76 14.92 -7.50
CA LEU A 290 -7.21 15.06 -7.34
C LEU A 290 -7.55 15.06 -5.86
N LEU A 291 -8.50 15.91 -5.47
CA LEU A 291 -9.14 15.85 -4.15
C LEU A 291 -10.66 15.74 -4.35
N ILE A 292 -11.18 14.54 -4.08
CA ILE A 292 -12.60 14.25 -4.19
C ILE A 292 -13.21 14.33 -2.80
N HIS A 293 -14.10 15.29 -2.58
CA HIS A 293 -14.80 15.44 -1.31
C HIS A 293 -16.27 15.05 -1.45
N GLY A 294 -16.77 14.23 -0.52
CA GLY A 294 -18.18 13.85 -0.54
C GLY A 294 -18.65 13.09 0.69
N PRO A 295 -19.98 13.04 0.92
CA PRO A 295 -20.53 12.32 2.05
C PRO A 295 -20.38 10.79 1.91
N LYS A 296 -20.28 10.31 0.66
CA LYS A 296 -20.10 8.90 0.31
C LYS A 296 -18.84 8.73 -0.52
N ALA A 297 -18.27 7.53 -0.46
CA ALA A 297 -17.16 7.15 -1.33
C ALA A 297 -17.65 7.11 -2.79
N PRO A 298 -16.83 7.56 -3.75
CA PRO A 298 -17.21 7.57 -5.17
C PRO A 298 -17.42 6.16 -5.73
N SER A 299 -16.80 5.12 -5.11
CA SER A 299 -16.97 3.71 -5.52
C SER A 299 -16.75 3.56 -7.03
N ASN A 300 -17.57 2.79 -7.73
CA ASN A 300 -17.49 2.61 -9.19
C ASN A 300 -17.40 3.92 -9.99
N ASN A 301 -17.96 5.03 -9.49
CA ASN A 301 -17.96 6.33 -10.17
C ASN A 301 -16.66 7.12 -10.00
N ILE A 302 -15.62 6.54 -9.37
CA ILE A 302 -14.29 7.15 -9.29
C ILE A 302 -13.71 7.51 -10.68
N ASP A 303 -14.12 6.78 -11.73
CA ASP A 303 -13.66 6.99 -13.11
C ASP A 303 -14.07 8.37 -13.64
N VAL A 304 -15.27 8.84 -13.25
CA VAL A 304 -15.76 10.19 -13.58
C VAL A 304 -14.80 11.25 -13.06
N TYR A 305 -14.26 11.04 -11.86
CA TYR A 305 -13.30 11.96 -11.23
C TYR A 305 -11.87 11.82 -11.78
N LEU A 306 -11.48 10.63 -12.24
CA LEU A 306 -10.16 10.38 -12.81
C LEU A 306 -10.05 10.93 -14.25
N ALA A 307 -11.15 11.15 -14.95
CA ALA A 307 -11.16 11.60 -16.35
C ALA A 307 -10.25 12.80 -16.65
N PRO A 308 -10.18 13.88 -15.86
CA PRO A 308 -9.24 14.98 -16.11
C PRO A 308 -7.77 14.52 -16.10
N LEU A 309 -7.41 13.68 -15.13
CA LEU A 309 -6.05 13.15 -15.00
C LEU A 309 -5.70 12.19 -16.14
N ILE A 310 -6.63 11.32 -16.54
CA ILE A 310 -6.41 10.36 -17.63
C ILE A 310 -6.25 11.08 -18.97
N ASN A 311 -7.00 12.14 -19.22
CA ASN A 311 -6.80 12.98 -20.40
C ASN A 311 -5.38 13.59 -20.42
N ASP A 312 -4.91 14.13 -19.29
CA ASP A 312 -3.55 14.68 -19.24
C ASP A 312 -2.47 13.60 -19.44
N LEU A 313 -2.63 12.41 -18.86
CA LEU A 313 -1.73 11.27 -19.06
C LEU A 313 -1.75 10.76 -20.51
N LYS A 314 -2.92 10.78 -21.16
CA LYS A 314 -3.06 10.40 -22.56
C LYS A 314 -2.28 11.36 -23.45
N ASP A 315 -2.50 12.67 -23.28
CA ASP A 315 -1.77 13.70 -24.03
C ASP A 315 -0.26 13.58 -23.81
N LEU A 316 0.18 13.40 -22.56
CA LEU A 316 1.60 13.25 -22.20
C LEU A 316 2.25 11.99 -22.80
N SER A 317 1.52 10.90 -22.92
CA SER A 317 2.06 9.66 -23.48
C SER A 317 2.07 9.62 -25.00
N SER A 318 1.12 10.29 -25.65
CA SER A 318 0.89 10.23 -27.10
C SER A 318 1.70 11.31 -27.81
N ASP A 319 1.34 12.57 -27.56
CA ASP A 319 1.91 13.74 -28.23
C ASP A 319 3.11 14.28 -27.45
N GLY A 320 3.06 14.16 -26.12
CA GLY A 320 3.98 14.81 -25.20
C GLY A 320 3.69 16.31 -25.08
N ILE A 321 4.46 17.00 -24.25
CA ILE A 321 4.38 18.46 -24.11
C ILE A 321 5.77 19.07 -24.31
N GLN A 322 5.85 20.25 -24.94
CA GLN A 322 7.09 21.00 -25.02
C GLN A 322 7.46 21.54 -23.64
N VAL A 323 8.68 21.24 -23.19
CA VAL A 323 9.22 21.67 -21.90
C VAL A 323 10.64 22.18 -22.10
N TYR A 324 10.95 23.30 -21.44
CA TYR A 324 12.31 23.82 -21.36
C TYR A 324 13.05 23.18 -20.19
N ASP A 325 14.21 22.61 -20.49
CA ASP A 325 15.14 22.06 -19.52
C ASP A 325 16.14 23.12 -19.06
N SER A 326 16.12 23.45 -17.77
CA SER A 326 17.05 24.44 -17.18
C SER A 326 18.50 23.96 -17.03
N PHE A 327 18.72 22.65 -17.01
CA PHE A 327 20.04 22.03 -16.88
C PHE A 327 20.76 22.02 -18.24
N PHE A 328 20.12 21.48 -19.27
CA PHE A 328 20.68 21.43 -20.63
C PHE A 328 20.43 22.72 -21.45
N LYS A 329 19.57 23.62 -20.96
CA LYS A 329 19.17 24.86 -21.64
C LYS A 329 18.54 24.65 -23.02
N GLU A 330 17.76 23.57 -23.17
CA GLU A 330 17.10 23.22 -24.43
C GLU A 330 15.62 22.93 -24.24
N ASN A 331 14.85 23.06 -25.32
CA ASN A 331 13.45 22.61 -25.35
C ASN A 331 13.41 21.16 -25.84
N PHE A 332 12.62 20.34 -25.15
CA PHE A 332 12.40 18.95 -25.53
C PHE A 332 10.94 18.55 -25.36
N THR A 333 10.57 17.45 -26.00
CA THR A 333 9.23 16.85 -25.88
C THR A 333 9.20 15.93 -24.67
N LEU A 334 8.63 16.40 -23.57
CA LEU A 334 8.44 15.58 -22.38
C LEU A 334 7.27 14.61 -22.57
N ARG A 335 7.53 13.32 -22.32
CA ARG A 335 6.51 12.29 -22.20
C ARG A 335 6.45 11.71 -20.80
N ALA A 336 5.28 11.18 -20.43
CA ALA A 336 5.09 10.50 -19.16
C ALA A 336 4.24 9.24 -19.30
N MET A 337 4.58 8.20 -18.55
CA MET A 337 3.84 6.93 -18.51
C MET A 337 3.48 6.55 -17.07
N LEU A 338 2.22 6.15 -16.88
CA LEU A 338 1.75 5.56 -15.63
C LEU A 338 2.05 4.05 -15.65
N LEU A 339 2.97 3.58 -14.80
CA LEU A 339 3.40 2.18 -14.78
C LEU A 339 2.44 1.27 -14.02
N TRP A 340 1.91 1.74 -12.89
CA TRP A 340 1.02 0.94 -12.05
C TRP A 340 0.29 1.80 -11.03
N SER A 341 -0.70 1.21 -10.38
CA SER A 341 -1.32 1.77 -9.18
C SER A 341 -1.00 0.95 -7.93
N ILE A 342 -0.80 1.57 -6.76
CA ILE A 342 -0.64 0.91 -5.46
C ILE A 342 -1.88 1.18 -4.61
N ASN A 343 -2.63 0.13 -4.27
CA ASN A 343 -3.89 0.24 -3.53
C ASN A 343 -4.09 -0.92 -2.55
N ASP A 344 -4.91 -0.72 -1.53
CA ASP A 344 -5.49 -1.81 -0.75
C ASP A 344 -6.58 -2.56 -1.54
N TYR A 345 -7.09 -3.68 -1.03
CA TYR A 345 -8.10 -4.48 -1.74
C TYR A 345 -9.41 -3.72 -2.02
N PRO A 346 -10.02 -3.01 -1.05
CA PRO A 346 -11.22 -2.20 -1.29
C PRO A 346 -11.03 -1.13 -2.38
N THR A 347 -9.89 -0.43 -2.34
CA THR A 347 -9.60 0.63 -3.31
C THR A 347 -9.25 0.05 -4.67
N LEU A 348 -8.56 -1.09 -4.72
CA LEU A 348 -8.34 -1.85 -5.95
C LEU A 348 -9.66 -2.26 -6.60
N GLY A 349 -10.64 -2.74 -5.83
CA GLY A 349 -11.97 -3.05 -6.35
C GLY A 349 -12.68 -1.82 -6.93
N THR A 350 -12.49 -0.66 -6.30
CA THR A 350 -13.02 0.64 -6.75
C THR A 350 -12.36 1.13 -8.05
N LEU A 351 -11.04 1.04 -8.14
CA LEU A 351 -10.23 1.52 -9.27
C LEU A 351 -10.27 0.57 -10.48
N ALA A 352 -10.10 -0.73 -10.24
CA ALA A 352 -10.05 -1.76 -11.28
C ALA A 352 -11.45 -2.26 -11.66
N GLY A 353 -12.48 -2.03 -10.84
CA GLY A 353 -13.83 -2.50 -11.07
C GLY A 353 -14.04 -3.99 -10.79
N CYS A 354 -13.13 -4.66 -10.07
CA CYS A 354 -13.20 -6.10 -9.76
C CYS A 354 -13.96 -6.37 -8.44
N LYS A 355 -14.75 -7.45 -8.37
CA LYS A 355 -15.42 -7.91 -7.13
C LYS A 355 -14.83 -9.24 -6.64
N ASP A 356 -14.70 -9.38 -5.32
CA ASP A 356 -14.56 -10.61 -4.53
C ASP A 356 -13.89 -11.79 -5.24
N PHE A 357 -12.59 -11.99 -4.99
CA PHE A 357 -11.91 -13.23 -5.34
C PHE A 357 -12.65 -14.40 -4.70
N LYS A 358 -13.21 -15.29 -5.52
CA LYS A 358 -13.74 -16.55 -5.01
C LYS A 358 -12.55 -17.37 -4.54
N ASN A 359 -12.53 -17.70 -3.24
CA ASN A 359 -11.57 -18.67 -2.73
C ASN A 359 -12.06 -20.05 -3.18
N ASP A 360 -11.37 -20.68 -4.13
CA ASP A 360 -11.69 -22.03 -4.58
C ASP A 360 -11.21 -23.11 -3.58
N PHE A 361 -10.56 -22.70 -2.47
CA PHE A 361 -10.23 -23.58 -1.35
C PHE A 361 -11.31 -23.54 -0.26
N GLY A 362 -11.99 -24.68 -0.07
CA GLY A 362 -12.98 -24.91 0.99
C GLY A 362 -14.35 -25.31 0.42
N ARG A 363 -15.18 -26.02 1.22
CA ARG A 363 -16.53 -26.40 0.81
C ARG A 363 -17.39 -25.14 0.56
N PRO A 364 -18.22 -25.11 -0.50
CA PRO A 364 -19.25 -24.08 -0.65
C PRO A 364 -20.14 -24.07 0.60
N LEU A 365 -20.24 -22.92 1.27
CA LEU A 365 -21.19 -22.75 2.37
C LEU A 365 -22.58 -22.58 1.77
N GLU A 366 -23.54 -23.42 2.17
CA GLU A 366 -24.96 -23.18 1.91
C GLU A 366 -25.38 -21.86 2.56
N ARG A 367 -25.94 -20.94 1.77
CA ARG A 367 -26.42 -19.65 2.28
C ARG A 367 -27.67 -19.87 3.11
N ASN A 368 -27.53 -19.87 4.43
CA ASN A 368 -28.66 -19.64 5.32
C ASN A 368 -29.16 -18.20 5.15
N ASN A 369 -30.39 -18.05 4.66
CA ASN A 369 -31.11 -16.80 4.53
C ASN A 369 -31.14 -16.04 5.86
N LYS A 370 -30.34 -14.96 5.96
CA LYS A 370 -30.43 -14.05 7.11
C LYS A 370 -31.76 -13.33 7.04
N ARG A 371 -32.59 -13.51 8.08
CA ARG A 371 -33.83 -12.75 8.31
C ARG A 371 -33.57 -11.25 8.22
N LYS A 372 -34.29 -10.58 7.31
CA LYS A 372 -34.43 -9.12 7.20
C LYS A 372 -34.86 -8.55 8.56
N ARG A 373 -34.20 -7.49 9.02
CA ARG A 373 -34.77 -6.53 9.96
C ARG A 373 -35.15 -5.32 9.10
N SER A 374 -36.44 -5.07 9.02
CA SER A 374 -37.08 -4.01 8.25
C SER A 374 -36.51 -2.64 8.62
N ASP A 375 -36.07 -1.87 7.63
CA ASP A 375 -36.67 -0.58 7.30
C ASP A 375 -36.19 -0.10 5.92
N LEU A 376 -37.19 0.18 5.09
CA LEU A 376 -37.27 0.56 3.68
C LEU A 376 -36.07 1.30 3.06
N CYS A 377 -35.45 0.66 2.06
CA CYS A 377 -35.13 1.23 0.73
C CYS A 377 -34.99 0.05 -0.25
N GLU A 378 -35.53 0.22 -1.45
CA GLU A 378 -35.88 -0.78 -2.47
C GLU A 378 -34.80 -1.84 -2.75
N ASP A 379 -35.26 -3.11 -2.75
CA ASP A 379 -34.49 -4.29 -3.09
C ASP A 379 -34.35 -4.40 -4.63
N ASP A 380 -33.12 -4.29 -5.15
CA ASP A 380 -32.78 -4.89 -6.43
C ASP A 380 -32.70 -6.42 -6.24
N GLU A 381 -33.80 -7.07 -6.58
CA GLU A 381 -33.90 -8.52 -6.75
C GLU A 381 -33.04 -8.93 -7.96
N TYR A 382 -31.99 -9.74 -7.75
CA TYR A 382 -31.31 -10.44 -8.83
C TYR A 382 -31.09 -11.91 -8.48
N GLY A 383 -31.75 -12.74 -9.27
CA GLY A 383 -31.70 -14.19 -9.22
C GLY A 383 -30.33 -14.77 -9.52
N GLU A 384 -30.19 -16.03 -9.12
CA GLU A 384 -29.15 -16.92 -9.60
C GLU A 384 -29.32 -17.08 -11.11
N ASP A 385 -28.37 -16.52 -11.88
CA ASP A 385 -27.96 -17.10 -13.15
C ASP A 385 -26.56 -16.62 -13.59
N THR A 386 -25.72 -17.59 -13.93
CA THR A 386 -24.59 -17.51 -14.89
C THR A 386 -23.33 -16.71 -14.53
N HIS A 387 -22.34 -17.41 -13.97
CA HIS A 387 -20.92 -17.51 -14.37
C HIS A 387 -20.09 -16.40 -15.08
N GLN A 388 -20.49 -15.13 -15.28
CA GLN A 388 -19.79 -14.29 -16.29
C GLN A 388 -19.24 -12.89 -15.94
N TRP A 389 -19.43 -12.31 -14.74
CA TRP A 389 -18.91 -10.94 -14.50
C TRP A 389 -18.11 -10.79 -13.20
N ARG A 390 -16.80 -11.10 -13.24
CA ARG A 390 -15.82 -10.72 -12.19
C ARG A 390 -15.59 -9.20 -12.14
N TRP A 391 -15.97 -8.49 -13.20
CA TRP A 391 -15.74 -7.08 -13.42
C TRP A 391 -17.08 -6.33 -13.48
N LYS A 392 -17.25 -5.30 -12.65
CA LYS A 392 -18.42 -4.40 -12.64
C LYS A 392 -18.32 -3.28 -13.67
N LYS A 393 -17.09 -2.91 -14.03
CA LYS A 393 -16.80 -1.84 -14.99
C LYS A 393 -15.44 -2.09 -15.63
N ARG A 394 -15.25 -1.54 -16.82
CA ARG A 394 -13.91 -1.36 -17.38
C ARG A 394 -13.32 -0.10 -16.75
N SER A 395 -12.18 -0.24 -16.08
CA SER A 395 -11.47 0.89 -15.48
C SER A 395 -11.09 1.93 -16.56
N ILE A 396 -11.25 3.21 -16.26
CA ILE A 396 -10.83 4.32 -17.13
C ILE A 396 -9.34 4.30 -17.47
N LEU A 397 -8.52 3.62 -16.67
CA LEU A 397 -7.09 3.43 -16.95
C LEU A 397 -6.87 2.74 -18.32
N PHE A 398 -7.84 1.96 -18.81
CA PHE A 398 -7.78 1.33 -20.14
C PHE A 398 -8.06 2.28 -21.31
N GLU A 399 -8.33 3.57 -21.06
CA GLU A 399 -8.29 4.62 -22.08
C GLU A 399 -6.85 5.02 -22.46
N LEU A 400 -5.89 4.74 -21.58
CA LEU A 400 -4.47 4.90 -21.88
C LEU A 400 -4.04 3.79 -22.86
N PRO A 401 -3.55 4.12 -24.07
CA PRO A 401 -3.29 3.13 -25.12
C PRO A 401 -2.32 2.02 -24.70
N TYR A 402 -1.32 2.36 -23.89
CA TYR A 402 -0.28 1.46 -23.40
C TYR A 402 -0.67 0.66 -22.15
N TRP A 403 -1.76 0.99 -21.46
CA TRP A 403 -2.09 0.38 -20.17
C TRP A 403 -2.34 -1.12 -20.27
N LYS A 404 -3.01 -1.56 -21.35
CA LYS A 404 -3.30 -2.97 -21.63
C LYS A 404 -2.02 -3.82 -21.78
N ASP A 405 -0.92 -3.16 -22.11
CA ASP A 405 0.35 -3.77 -22.47
C ASP A 405 1.32 -3.88 -21.28
N LEU A 406 0.95 -3.29 -20.13
CA LEU A 406 1.76 -3.33 -18.91
C LEU A 406 1.61 -4.68 -18.20
N PRO A 407 2.72 -5.31 -17.76
CA PRO A 407 2.70 -6.62 -17.13
C PRO A 407 2.03 -6.58 -15.75
N VAL A 408 2.34 -5.56 -14.96
CA VAL A 408 1.81 -5.36 -13.60
C VAL A 408 1.15 -4.00 -13.54
N ARG A 409 -0.18 -3.99 -13.60
CA ARG A 409 -1.00 -2.76 -13.59
C ARG A 409 -1.38 -2.31 -12.18
N HIS A 410 -1.54 -3.26 -11.28
CA HIS A 410 -2.03 -3.02 -9.93
C HIS A 410 -1.17 -3.75 -8.91
N ASN A 411 -0.57 -2.99 -8.01
CA ASN A 411 0.21 -3.44 -6.87
C ASN A 411 -0.64 -3.34 -5.60
N ILE A 412 -0.41 -4.27 -4.69
CA ILE A 412 -1.09 -4.34 -3.40
C ILE A 412 -0.27 -3.56 -2.36
N ASP A 413 -0.95 -2.76 -1.55
CA ASP A 413 -0.34 -2.14 -0.38
C ASP A 413 0.00 -3.21 0.69
N VAL A 414 1.28 -3.60 0.74
CA VAL A 414 1.81 -4.59 1.67
C VAL A 414 1.59 -4.17 3.13
N MET A 415 1.72 -2.88 3.45
CA MET A 415 1.58 -2.40 4.83
C MET A 415 0.12 -2.52 5.31
N HIS A 416 -0.84 -2.30 4.42
CA HIS A 416 -2.25 -2.54 4.72
C HIS A 416 -2.54 -4.05 4.87
N VAL A 417 -1.92 -4.91 4.04
CA VAL A 417 -2.01 -6.37 4.19
C VAL A 417 -1.45 -6.81 5.55
N GLU A 418 -0.26 -6.35 5.92
CA GLU A 418 0.36 -6.66 7.21
C GLU A 418 -0.49 -6.19 8.38
N LYS A 419 -1.09 -4.99 8.29
CA LYS A 419 -2.06 -4.52 9.27
C LYS A 419 -3.19 -5.51 9.44
N ASN A 420 -3.83 -5.93 8.35
CA ASN A 420 -4.95 -6.86 8.39
C ASN A 420 -4.55 -8.22 8.98
N VAL A 421 -3.38 -8.74 8.59
CA VAL A 421 -2.83 -10.00 9.13
C VAL A 421 -2.52 -9.86 10.62
N SER A 422 -1.84 -8.79 11.02
CA SER A 422 -1.47 -8.48 12.40
C SER A 422 -2.71 -8.31 13.28
N ASP A 423 -3.73 -7.58 12.81
CA ASP A 423 -5.02 -7.44 13.49
C ASP A 423 -5.71 -8.80 13.71
N VAL A 424 -5.71 -9.67 12.70
CA VAL A 424 -6.28 -11.02 12.82
C VAL A 424 -5.49 -11.87 13.82
N ILE A 425 -4.17 -11.83 13.80
CA ILE A 425 -3.32 -12.57 14.74
C ILE A 425 -3.56 -12.06 16.17
N VAL A 426 -3.44 -10.75 16.40
CA VAL A 426 -3.61 -10.15 17.73
C VAL A 426 -5.03 -10.40 18.26
N SER A 427 -6.07 -10.24 17.44
CA SER A 427 -7.45 -10.49 17.87
C SER A 427 -7.72 -11.95 18.21
N THR A 428 -7.14 -12.90 17.45
CA THR A 428 -7.20 -14.34 17.73
C THR A 428 -6.45 -14.72 19.01
N LEU A 429 -5.25 -14.17 19.23
CA LEU A 429 -4.45 -14.43 20.43
C LEU A 429 -5.11 -13.86 21.71
N MET A 430 -5.66 -12.65 21.60
CA MET A 430 -6.29 -11.92 22.70
C MET A 430 -7.76 -12.30 22.93
N GLN A 431 -8.36 -13.09 22.03
CA GLN A 431 -9.79 -13.43 22.05
C GLN A 431 -10.67 -12.18 22.15
N SER A 432 -10.41 -11.20 21.28
CA SER A 432 -11.22 -9.97 21.22
C SER A 432 -12.45 -10.19 20.35
N ALA A 433 -13.39 -9.23 20.34
CA ALA A 433 -14.61 -9.30 19.52
C ALA A 433 -14.36 -9.49 18.01
N LYS A 434 -13.15 -9.14 17.52
CA LYS A 434 -12.75 -9.30 16.12
C LYS A 434 -12.07 -10.64 15.80
N SER A 435 -11.92 -11.52 16.80
CA SER A 435 -11.31 -12.85 16.64
C SER A 435 -11.98 -13.64 15.51
N LYS A 436 -11.17 -14.31 14.68
CA LYS A 436 -11.68 -15.24 13.65
C LYS A 436 -12.11 -16.58 14.24
N ASP A 437 -11.71 -16.86 15.47
CA ASP A 437 -12.21 -17.98 16.26
C ASP A 437 -13.42 -17.52 17.10
N GLY A 438 -14.59 -17.58 16.48
CA GLY A 438 -15.88 -17.20 17.08
C GLY A 438 -16.91 -18.32 17.05
N LEU A 439 -18.14 -18.04 17.51
CA LEU A 439 -19.23 -19.02 17.58
C LEU A 439 -19.46 -19.77 16.26
N ASN A 440 -19.50 -19.04 15.13
CA ASN A 440 -19.72 -19.66 13.82
C ASN A 440 -18.57 -20.61 13.43
N ALA A 441 -17.32 -20.22 13.69
CA ALA A 441 -16.17 -21.09 13.42
C ALA A 441 -16.25 -22.39 14.23
N ARG A 442 -16.81 -22.31 15.43
CA ARG A 442 -16.90 -23.44 16.38
C ARG A 442 -18.08 -24.35 16.10
N LYS A 443 -19.20 -23.80 15.63
CA LYS A 443 -20.29 -24.57 15.02
C LYS A 443 -19.81 -25.30 13.77
N ASN A 444 -19.03 -24.65 12.91
CA ASN A 444 -18.46 -25.34 11.74
C ASN A 444 -17.57 -26.53 12.16
N LEU A 445 -16.80 -26.43 13.25
CA LEU A 445 -16.01 -27.56 13.78
C LEU A 445 -16.92 -28.70 14.26
N GLU A 446 -18.05 -28.36 14.88
CA GLU A 446 -19.10 -29.29 15.33
C GLU A 446 -19.77 -29.99 14.16
N ASP A 447 -20.25 -29.22 13.17
CA ASP A 447 -20.87 -29.71 11.93
C ASP A 447 -19.92 -30.60 11.12
N MET A 448 -18.63 -30.27 11.12
CA MET A 448 -17.58 -31.06 10.45
C MET A 448 -17.14 -32.29 11.26
N GLY A 449 -17.62 -32.48 12.49
CA GLY A 449 -17.27 -33.61 13.35
C GLY A 449 -15.79 -33.64 13.77
N ILE A 450 -15.12 -32.48 13.81
CA ILE A 450 -13.69 -32.38 14.16
C ILE A 450 -13.49 -31.50 15.40
N ARG A 451 -12.45 -31.79 16.21
CA ARG A 451 -12.08 -30.95 17.38
C ARG A 451 -13.20 -30.78 18.41
N SER A 452 -13.73 -31.89 18.88
CA SER A 452 -14.80 -31.90 19.87
C SER A 452 -14.45 -31.23 21.20
N ASN A 453 -13.17 -31.24 21.58
CA ASN A 453 -12.62 -30.44 22.67
C ASN A 453 -12.72 -28.91 22.47
N LEU A 454 -13.09 -28.44 21.27
CA LEU A 454 -13.31 -27.05 20.93
C LEU A 454 -14.78 -26.75 20.60
N HIS A 455 -15.66 -27.75 20.66
CA HIS A 455 -17.10 -27.57 20.44
C HIS A 455 -17.71 -26.66 21.51
N ILE A 456 -18.88 -26.13 21.18
CA ILE A 456 -19.56 -25.16 22.02
C ILE A 456 -20.15 -25.86 23.24
N GLN A 457 -19.89 -25.33 24.44
CA GLN A 457 -20.57 -25.80 25.66
C GLN A 457 -21.67 -24.82 26.07
N LEU A 458 -22.91 -25.30 26.09
CA LEU A 458 -24.03 -24.57 26.68
C LEU A 458 -24.04 -24.82 28.19
N ARG A 459 -23.70 -23.81 29.00
CA ARG A 459 -23.86 -23.86 30.46
C ARG A 459 -24.94 -22.84 30.86
N GLY A 460 -26.17 -23.31 31.00
CA GLY A 460 -27.34 -22.47 31.26
C GLY A 460 -27.63 -21.52 30.10
N LYS A 461 -27.83 -20.22 30.40
CA LYS A 461 -28.09 -19.17 29.37
C LYS A 461 -26.83 -18.69 28.62
N ARG A 462 -25.63 -19.19 28.96
CA ARG A 462 -24.36 -18.69 28.40
C ARG A 462 -23.67 -19.76 27.54
N THR A 463 -23.21 -19.32 26.38
CA THR A 463 -22.43 -20.12 25.43
C THR A 463 -20.94 -19.97 25.74
N TYR A 464 -20.27 -21.07 26.07
CA TYR A 464 -18.85 -21.09 26.38
C TYR A 464 -18.04 -21.65 25.23
N LEU A 465 -16.96 -20.94 24.88
CA LEU A 465 -15.97 -21.37 23.90
C LEU A 465 -14.74 -21.90 24.64
N LEU A 466 -14.42 -23.18 24.45
CA LEU A 466 -13.29 -23.82 25.11
C LEU A 466 -11.95 -23.26 24.60
N HIS A 467 -10.95 -23.21 25.49
CA HIS A 467 -9.66 -22.61 25.18
C HIS A 467 -8.93 -23.35 24.04
N ALA A 468 -8.66 -22.63 22.96
CA ALA A 468 -7.82 -23.14 21.88
C ALA A 468 -6.33 -22.97 22.23
N ALA A 469 -5.47 -23.85 21.70
CA ALA A 469 -4.02 -23.85 21.96
C ALA A 469 -3.28 -22.58 21.49
N PHE A 470 -3.95 -21.72 20.72
CA PHE A 470 -3.43 -20.44 20.25
C PHE A 470 -3.97 -19.25 21.05
N TRP A 471 -4.83 -19.46 22.04
CA TRP A 471 -5.28 -18.39 22.93
C TRP A 471 -4.30 -18.16 24.06
N LEU A 472 -4.09 -16.90 24.40
CA LEU A 472 -3.42 -16.54 25.63
C LEU A 472 -4.39 -16.68 26.81
N SER A 473 -3.96 -17.33 27.89
CA SER A 473 -4.63 -17.28 29.19
C SER A 473 -4.66 -15.85 29.75
N LYS A 474 -5.48 -15.58 30.77
CA LYS A 474 -5.57 -14.23 31.36
C LYS A 474 -4.20 -13.70 31.83
N ASP A 475 -3.38 -14.55 32.43
CA ASP A 475 -2.04 -14.17 32.89
C ASP A 475 -1.07 -13.98 31.74
N GLU A 476 -1.17 -14.80 30.68
CA GLU A 476 -0.38 -14.64 29.47
C GLU A 476 -0.72 -13.36 28.72
N LYS A 477 -2.01 -12.97 28.66
CA LYS A 477 -2.45 -11.68 28.12
C LYS A 477 -1.83 -10.51 28.89
N LYS A 478 -1.86 -10.55 30.23
CA LYS A 478 -1.22 -9.53 31.08
C LYS A 478 0.30 -9.47 30.83
N ARG A 479 0.99 -10.61 30.72
CA ARG A 479 2.42 -10.66 30.39
C ARG A 479 2.72 -10.11 29.00
N PHE A 480 1.90 -10.46 28.01
CA PHE A 480 2.02 -9.97 26.63
C PHE A 480 1.86 -8.45 26.56
N CYS A 481 0.76 -7.91 27.12
CA CYS A 481 0.53 -6.46 27.20
C CYS A 481 1.65 -5.75 27.95
N LYS A 482 2.14 -6.30 29.06
CA LYS A 482 3.24 -5.72 29.83
C LYS A 482 4.55 -5.65 29.04
N ARG A 483 4.84 -6.65 28.18
CA ARG A 483 6.01 -6.64 27.29
C ARG A 483 5.90 -5.52 26.24
N LEU A 484 4.73 -5.39 25.61
CA LEU A 484 4.47 -4.34 24.62
C LEU A 484 4.50 -2.94 25.26
N ALA A 485 3.91 -2.76 26.45
CA ALA A 485 3.89 -1.47 27.14
C ALA A 485 5.28 -1.00 27.59
N ARG A 486 6.21 -1.94 27.83
CA ARG A 486 7.61 -1.66 28.19
C ARG A 486 8.52 -1.44 26.99
N PHE A 487 8.06 -1.71 25.78
CA PHE A 487 8.86 -1.48 24.59
C PHE A 487 9.19 0.01 24.44
N ARG A 488 10.44 0.30 24.10
CA ARG A 488 10.95 1.63 23.77
C ARG A 488 11.82 1.48 22.53
N GLY A 489 11.33 2.00 21.41
CA GLY A 489 12.08 2.05 20.15
C GLY A 489 12.87 3.36 20.01
N PRO A 490 13.79 3.45 19.04
CA PRO A 490 14.39 4.72 18.60
C PRO A 490 13.32 5.74 18.20
N ASP A 491 13.68 7.02 18.21
CA ASP A 491 12.78 8.07 17.72
C ASP A 491 12.44 7.85 16.23
N GLY A 492 11.18 8.08 15.86
CA GLY A 492 10.66 7.81 14.53
C GLY A 492 10.48 6.32 14.15
N TYR A 493 10.80 5.36 15.04
CA TYR A 493 10.72 3.92 14.72
C TYR A 493 9.29 3.34 14.72
N CYS A 494 8.42 3.76 15.63
CA CYS A 494 6.98 3.48 15.62
C CYS A 494 6.27 4.45 16.57
N ALA A 495 4.93 4.47 16.58
CA ALA A 495 4.21 5.20 17.63
C ALA A 495 4.55 4.62 19.00
N ASN A 496 4.31 5.39 20.06
CA ASN A 496 4.51 4.89 21.42
C ASN A 496 3.48 3.80 21.73
N ILE A 497 3.85 2.54 21.50
CA ILE A 497 3.00 1.35 21.66
C ILE A 497 2.40 1.27 23.07
N SER A 498 3.06 1.84 24.09
CA SER A 498 2.49 1.86 25.45
C SER A 498 1.15 2.59 25.52
N ASN A 499 0.92 3.58 24.66
CA ASN A 499 -0.34 4.32 24.62
C ASN A 499 -1.46 3.52 23.96
N CYS A 500 -1.12 2.47 23.22
CA CYS A 500 -2.04 1.59 22.51
C CYS A 500 -2.34 0.30 23.29
N VAL A 501 -1.76 0.13 24.48
CA VAL A 501 -1.83 -1.11 25.26
C VAL A 501 -2.24 -0.83 26.69
N SER A 502 -3.36 -1.40 27.11
CA SER A 502 -3.77 -1.51 28.51
C SER A 502 -3.34 -2.86 29.07
N VAL A 503 -2.80 -2.87 30.30
CA VAL A 503 -2.39 -4.11 31.00
C VAL A 503 -3.51 -4.65 31.87
N ASP A 504 -4.34 -3.78 32.45
CA ASP A 504 -5.48 -4.17 33.28
C ASP A 504 -6.67 -3.22 33.04
N PRO A 505 -7.71 -3.65 32.30
CA PRO A 505 -7.83 -4.94 31.61
C PRO A 505 -6.83 -5.07 30.44
N PRO A 506 -6.36 -6.28 30.09
CA PRO A 506 -5.40 -6.49 29.01
C PRO A 506 -6.07 -6.28 27.65
N VAL A 507 -5.84 -5.11 27.04
CA VAL A 507 -6.45 -4.69 25.78
C VAL A 507 -5.40 -4.02 24.90
N ILE A 508 -5.47 -4.28 23.60
CA ILE A 508 -4.63 -3.63 22.58
C ILE A 508 -5.56 -2.95 21.59
N GLY A 509 -5.34 -1.67 21.31
CA GLY A 509 -6.16 -0.89 20.38
C GLY A 509 -5.49 0.42 19.97
N GLY A 510 -5.94 0.98 18.85
CA GLY A 510 -5.43 2.27 18.36
C GLY A 510 -4.06 2.21 17.66
N LEU A 511 -3.57 1.02 17.32
CA LEU A 511 -2.38 0.85 16.49
C LEU A 511 -2.67 1.31 15.05
N LYS A 512 -1.73 2.02 14.43
CA LYS A 512 -1.77 2.40 13.01
C LYS A 512 -1.09 1.33 12.14
N SER A 513 -1.24 1.40 10.82
CA SER A 513 -0.67 0.42 9.88
C SER A 513 0.83 0.21 10.09
N HIS A 514 1.59 1.29 10.28
CA HIS A 514 3.02 1.23 10.56
C HIS A 514 3.35 0.55 11.91
N ASP A 515 2.52 0.74 12.94
CA ASP A 515 2.72 0.07 14.22
C ASP A 515 2.45 -1.44 14.09
N HIS A 516 1.48 -1.84 13.27
CA HIS A 516 1.23 -3.24 12.93
C HIS A 516 2.37 -3.87 12.12
N HIS A 517 2.96 -3.14 11.19
CA HIS A 517 4.15 -3.54 10.42
C HIS A 517 5.30 -3.89 11.39
N VAL A 518 5.63 -2.95 12.29
CA VAL A 518 6.68 -3.16 13.31
C VAL A 518 6.32 -4.30 14.27
N LEU A 519 5.04 -4.39 14.66
CA LEU A 519 4.55 -5.45 15.54
C LEU A 519 4.72 -6.84 14.90
N LEU A 520 4.34 -6.99 13.63
CA LEU A 520 4.38 -8.27 12.91
C LEU A 520 5.80 -8.74 12.62
N GLN A 521 6.64 -7.84 12.09
CA GLN A 521 7.99 -8.20 11.65
C GLN A 521 8.95 -8.41 12.83
N ASN A 522 8.88 -7.54 13.85
CA ASN A 522 9.94 -7.44 14.86
C ASN A 522 9.47 -7.83 16.27
N LEU A 523 8.28 -7.38 16.69
CA LEU A 523 7.87 -7.49 18.10
C LEU A 523 7.18 -8.81 18.43
N LEU A 524 6.31 -9.35 17.56
CA LEU A 524 5.57 -10.59 17.83
C LEU A 524 6.48 -11.79 18.13
N PRO A 525 7.55 -12.07 17.36
CA PRO A 525 8.45 -13.20 17.64
C PRO A 525 9.07 -13.13 19.04
N VAL A 526 9.39 -11.92 19.51
CA VAL A 526 10.01 -11.67 20.82
C VAL A 526 8.95 -11.66 21.93
N ALA A 527 7.85 -10.95 21.72
CA ALA A 527 6.79 -10.76 22.70
C ALA A 527 6.05 -12.05 23.05
N LEU A 528 5.98 -13.02 22.13
CA LEU A 528 5.35 -14.33 22.33
C LEU A 528 6.27 -15.40 22.93
N ARG A 529 7.54 -15.09 23.20
CA ARG A 529 8.50 -16.05 23.75
C ARG A 529 8.05 -16.55 25.14
N GLY A 530 7.76 -17.85 25.24
CA GLY A 530 7.30 -18.48 26.48
C GLY A 530 5.84 -18.19 26.87
N LEU A 531 5.00 -17.69 25.94
CA LEU A 531 3.56 -17.50 26.16
C LEU A 531 2.66 -18.44 25.34
N LEU A 532 3.19 -19.01 24.25
CA LEU A 532 2.46 -19.94 23.39
C LEU A 532 3.24 -21.26 23.26
N PRO A 533 2.55 -22.38 22.96
CA PRO A 533 3.21 -23.63 22.62
C PRO A 533 4.20 -23.44 21.46
N LYS A 534 5.23 -24.31 21.39
CA LYS A 534 6.33 -24.18 20.42
C LYS A 534 5.82 -24.02 18.98
N ARG A 535 4.80 -24.79 18.59
CA ARG A 535 4.30 -24.86 17.22
C ARG A 535 3.60 -23.57 16.74
N PRO A 536 2.56 -23.01 17.42
CA PRO A 536 1.99 -21.70 17.06
C PRO A 536 3.01 -20.56 17.03
N ARG A 537 3.95 -20.55 17.98
CA ARG A 537 4.99 -19.52 18.07
C ARG A 537 5.93 -19.55 16.86
N VAL A 538 6.37 -20.74 16.43
CA VAL A 538 7.23 -20.90 15.25
C VAL A 538 6.48 -20.42 14.00
N ALA A 539 5.20 -20.75 13.86
CA ALA A 539 4.42 -20.34 12.69
C ALA A 539 4.24 -18.81 12.60
N ILE A 540 3.91 -18.15 13.73
CA ILE A 540 3.84 -16.67 13.79
C ILE A 540 5.22 -16.05 13.50
N SER A 541 6.29 -16.65 14.01
CA SER A 541 7.66 -16.18 13.76
C SER A 541 8.08 -16.31 12.29
N ARG A 542 7.74 -17.42 11.63
CA ARG A 542 8.01 -17.62 10.20
C ARG A 542 7.24 -16.62 9.35
N LEU A 543 5.99 -16.34 9.72
CA LEU A 543 5.18 -15.32 9.03
C LEU A 543 5.77 -13.91 9.20
N GLY A 544 6.20 -13.55 10.40
CA GLY A 544 6.90 -12.28 10.65
C GLY A 544 8.20 -12.17 9.84
N HIS A 545 8.97 -13.25 9.74
CA HIS A 545 10.20 -13.33 8.96
C HIS A 545 9.95 -13.20 7.45
N TYR A 546 8.89 -13.82 6.94
CA TYR A 546 8.47 -13.69 5.55
C TYR A 546 8.20 -12.23 5.19
N PHE A 547 7.36 -11.53 5.97
CA PHE A 547 7.07 -10.12 5.75
C PHE A 547 8.31 -9.24 5.91
N ASN A 548 9.16 -9.54 6.90
CA ASN A 548 10.42 -8.84 7.07
C ASN A 548 11.36 -8.98 5.86
N ARG A 549 11.46 -10.17 5.26
CA ARG A 549 12.24 -10.39 4.04
C ARG A 549 11.63 -9.68 2.84
N LEU A 550 10.31 -9.68 2.71
CA LEU A 550 9.58 -9.01 1.62
C LEU A 550 9.77 -7.48 1.66
N CYS A 551 9.82 -6.89 2.86
CA CYS A 551 9.97 -5.44 3.04
C CYS A 551 11.43 -4.97 3.18
N GLN A 552 12.42 -5.81 2.83
CA GLN A 552 13.81 -5.37 2.80
C GLN A 552 14.03 -4.30 1.72
N ARG A 553 14.98 -3.40 1.97
CA ARG A 553 15.34 -2.35 0.99
C ARG A 553 16.08 -2.90 -0.22
N VAL A 554 16.74 -4.05 -0.06
CA VAL A 554 17.46 -4.75 -1.11
C VAL A 554 16.90 -6.16 -1.17
N ILE A 555 16.36 -6.52 -2.30
CA ILE A 555 15.70 -7.81 -2.53
C ILE A 555 16.49 -8.55 -3.59
N ASP A 556 16.79 -9.80 -3.31
CA ASP A 556 17.42 -10.72 -4.23
C ASP A 556 16.32 -11.49 -4.97
N PRO A 557 16.18 -11.33 -6.30
CA PRO A 557 15.12 -12.00 -7.07
C PRO A 557 15.13 -13.53 -6.93
N GLU A 558 16.30 -14.16 -6.80
CA GLU A 558 16.39 -15.62 -6.62
C GLU A 558 15.82 -16.05 -5.27
N LYS A 559 16.03 -15.22 -4.24
CA LYS A 559 15.45 -15.46 -2.91
C LYS A 559 13.93 -15.30 -2.91
N LEU A 560 13.35 -14.47 -3.79
CA LEU A 560 11.88 -14.36 -3.90
C LEU A 560 11.23 -15.69 -4.31
N ILE A 561 11.87 -16.45 -5.19
CA ILE A 561 11.40 -17.79 -5.58
C ILE A 561 11.41 -18.72 -4.37
N SER A 562 12.50 -18.73 -3.59
CA SER A 562 12.57 -19.52 -2.36
C SER A 562 11.54 -19.08 -1.30
N LEU A 563 11.24 -17.77 -1.23
CA LEU A 563 10.28 -17.18 -0.30
C LEU A 563 8.84 -17.60 -0.62
N GLU A 564 8.51 -17.78 -1.89
CA GLU A 564 7.21 -18.32 -2.30
C GLU A 564 7.01 -19.74 -1.74
N TYR A 565 8.00 -20.61 -1.92
CA TYR A 565 7.97 -21.96 -1.34
C TYR A 565 7.92 -21.93 0.20
N GLU A 566 8.72 -21.07 0.85
CA GLU A 566 8.71 -20.91 2.31
C GLU A 566 7.35 -20.43 2.83
N LEU A 567 6.66 -19.55 2.10
CA LEU A 567 5.31 -19.06 2.46
C LEU A 567 4.29 -20.20 2.35
N VAL A 568 4.29 -20.93 1.23
CA VAL A 568 3.42 -22.10 1.04
C VAL A 568 3.64 -23.10 2.16
N GLU A 569 4.90 -23.41 2.48
CA GLU A 569 5.24 -24.31 3.58
C GLU A 569 4.77 -23.73 4.93
N THR A 570 4.93 -22.44 5.19
CA THR A 570 4.48 -21.78 6.41
C THR A 570 2.96 -21.86 6.56
N MET A 571 2.21 -21.64 5.48
CA MET A 571 0.76 -21.83 5.43
C MET A 571 0.39 -23.30 5.67
N CYS A 572 1.09 -24.24 5.02
CA CYS A 572 0.93 -25.66 5.27
C CYS A 572 1.31 -26.06 6.70
N GLN A 573 2.24 -25.40 7.38
CA GLN A 573 2.58 -25.67 8.79
C GLN A 573 1.48 -25.19 9.74
N LEU A 574 0.89 -24.02 9.45
CA LEU A 574 -0.31 -23.53 10.13
C LEU A 574 -1.46 -24.55 9.98
N GLU A 575 -1.64 -25.13 8.79
CA GLU A 575 -2.66 -26.16 8.51
C GLU A 575 -2.30 -27.57 9.04
N ARG A 576 -1.04 -28.00 8.99
CA ARG A 576 -0.57 -29.34 9.42
C ARG A 576 -0.59 -29.50 10.94
N TYR A 577 -0.37 -28.44 11.70
CA TYR A 577 -0.64 -28.47 13.14
C TYR A 577 -2.11 -28.83 13.40
N MET A 578 -3.02 -28.35 12.54
CA MET A 578 -4.43 -28.72 12.58
C MET A 578 -4.70 -30.15 12.08
N LYS A 579 -3.80 -30.75 11.28
CA LYS A 579 -3.92 -32.15 10.83
C LYS A 579 -3.38 -33.17 11.85
N THR A 580 -2.31 -32.84 12.59
CA THR A 580 -1.62 -33.78 13.52
C THR A 580 -2.56 -34.29 14.61
N LEU A 581 -3.35 -33.41 15.22
CA LEU A 581 -4.37 -33.80 16.20
C LEU A 581 -5.54 -34.61 15.60
N LYS A 582 -5.79 -34.51 14.29
CA LYS A 582 -6.79 -35.36 13.60
C LYS A 582 -6.29 -36.79 13.42
N ALA A 583 -4.97 -37.01 13.37
CA ALA A 583 -4.36 -38.33 13.20
C ALA A 583 -4.37 -39.19 14.48
N TYR A 584 -4.62 -38.60 15.66
CA TYR A 584 -4.77 -39.34 16.92
C TYR A 584 -6.13 -40.02 17.09
N VAL A 585 -7.10 -39.73 16.21
CA VAL A 585 -8.40 -40.39 16.22
C VAL A 585 -8.27 -41.75 15.53
N LYS A 586 -8.26 -42.83 16.33
CA LYS A 586 -8.24 -44.22 15.83
C LYS A 586 -9.58 -44.95 15.97
N ASN A 587 -10.45 -44.48 16.86
CA ASN A 587 -11.81 -44.96 17.01
C ASN A 587 -12.78 -43.77 16.88
N PHE A 588 -13.68 -43.84 15.89
CA PHE A 588 -14.65 -42.78 15.60
C PHE A 588 -15.82 -42.74 16.59
N ALA A 589 -16.00 -43.77 17.42
CA ALA A 589 -17.06 -43.81 18.44
C ALA A 589 -16.69 -43.02 19.72
N THR A 590 -15.40 -42.80 19.99
CA THR A 590 -14.89 -42.11 21.19
C THR A 590 -13.74 -41.16 20.83
N LEU A 591 -14.04 -40.23 19.92
CA LEU A 591 -13.10 -39.25 19.33
C LEU A 591 -12.27 -38.48 20.38
N GLU A 592 -12.91 -38.06 21.47
CA GLU A 592 -12.30 -37.24 22.54
C GLU A 592 -11.27 -38.01 23.34
N ALA A 593 -11.59 -39.26 23.70
CA ALA A 593 -10.71 -40.15 24.46
C ALA A 593 -9.47 -40.53 23.64
N CYS A 594 -9.63 -40.84 22.35
CA CYS A 594 -8.50 -41.13 21.46
C CYS A 594 -7.52 -39.95 21.32
N MET A 595 -8.05 -38.72 21.19
CA MET A 595 -7.21 -37.53 21.09
C MET A 595 -6.53 -37.18 22.43
N ALA A 596 -7.24 -37.33 23.55
CA ALA A 596 -6.70 -37.10 24.89
C ALA A 596 -5.62 -38.14 25.24
N GLU A 597 -5.87 -39.42 25.02
CA GLU A 597 -4.91 -40.50 25.24
C GLU A 597 -3.72 -40.42 24.28
N GLY A 598 -3.93 -40.10 23.00
CA GLY A 598 -2.84 -39.93 22.03
C GLY A 598 -1.92 -38.75 22.38
N TYR A 599 -2.49 -37.68 22.92
CA TYR A 599 -1.73 -36.53 23.43
C TYR A 599 -0.99 -36.88 24.74
N LEU A 600 -1.67 -37.50 25.72
CA LEU A 600 -1.09 -37.91 27.00
C LEU A 600 0.02 -38.94 26.81
N ALA A 601 -0.19 -39.94 25.94
CA ALA A 601 0.82 -40.93 25.59
C ALA A 601 2.04 -40.29 24.93
N GLY A 602 1.83 -39.27 24.07
CA GLY A 602 2.91 -38.49 23.48
C GLY A 602 3.73 -37.71 24.51
N GLU A 603 3.08 -37.04 25.47
CA GLU A 603 3.77 -36.33 26.57
C GLU A 603 4.46 -37.30 27.54
N CYS A 604 3.82 -38.41 27.90
CA CYS A 604 4.34 -39.41 28.82
C CYS A 604 5.56 -40.12 28.23
N MET A 605 5.50 -40.51 26.95
CA MET A 605 6.64 -41.10 26.24
C MET A 605 7.80 -40.11 26.12
N ALA A 606 7.55 -38.84 25.78
CA ALA A 606 8.59 -37.82 25.69
C ALA A 606 9.23 -37.48 27.06
N PHE A 607 8.46 -37.56 28.15
CA PHE A 607 8.96 -37.40 29.52
C PHE A 607 9.79 -38.61 29.96
N CYS A 608 9.31 -39.83 29.72
CA CYS A 608 9.98 -41.08 30.10
C CYS A 608 11.23 -41.36 29.26
N LEU A 609 11.25 -41.06 27.95
CA LEU A 609 12.44 -41.17 27.09
C LEU A 609 13.61 -40.32 27.60
N LYS A 610 13.32 -39.20 28.27
CA LYS A 610 14.33 -38.32 28.86
C LYS A 610 15.00 -38.92 30.13
N PHE A 611 14.36 -39.89 30.76
CA PHE A 611 14.86 -40.59 31.96
C PHE A 611 15.35 -42.02 31.67
N LEU A 612 14.79 -42.67 30.64
CA LEU A 612 15.07 -44.07 30.28
C LEU A 612 16.15 -44.23 29.21
N GLN A 613 16.71 -43.14 28.70
CA GLN A 613 17.79 -43.12 27.69
C GLN A 613 19.00 -44.01 28.04
N ASN A 614 19.22 -44.31 29.32
CA ASN A 614 20.33 -45.16 29.78
C ASN A 614 19.93 -46.63 30.07
N SER A 615 18.64 -46.98 30.06
CA SER A 615 18.16 -48.27 30.59
C SER A 615 17.41 -49.14 29.59
N LEU A 616 16.95 -48.58 28.46
CA LEU A 616 16.26 -49.34 27.42
C LEU A 616 16.72 -48.86 26.04
N SER A 617 17.29 -49.78 25.26
CA SER A 617 17.52 -49.59 23.82
C SER A 617 16.19 -49.77 23.09
N VAL A 618 15.34 -48.74 23.13
CA VAL A 618 14.14 -48.67 22.29
C VAL A 618 14.54 -48.08 20.94
N PRO A 619 14.21 -48.70 19.79
CA PRO A 619 14.38 -48.06 18.51
C PRO A 619 13.53 -46.80 18.47
N GLU A 620 14.15 -45.62 18.32
CA GLU A 620 13.42 -44.42 17.96
C GLU A 620 12.70 -44.69 16.65
N VAL A 621 11.36 -44.74 16.69
CA VAL A 621 10.57 -44.68 15.47
C VAL A 621 10.67 -43.25 14.99
N VAL A 622 11.67 -42.98 14.15
CA VAL A 622 11.77 -41.75 13.37
C VAL A 622 10.49 -41.66 12.53
N ASN A 623 9.58 -40.76 12.92
CA ASN A 623 8.44 -40.45 12.08
C ASN A 623 8.97 -39.87 10.78
N ARG A 624 8.50 -40.39 9.64
CA ARG A 624 8.86 -39.91 8.31
C ARG A 624 8.67 -38.37 8.29
N ASN A 625 9.78 -37.63 8.12
CA ASN A 625 9.91 -36.17 8.11
C ASN A 625 10.10 -35.43 9.46
N GLU A 626 10.31 -36.10 10.58
CA GLU A 626 10.91 -35.46 11.76
C GLU A 626 12.42 -35.69 11.73
N GLY A 627 13.13 -34.77 11.09
CA GLY A 627 14.60 -34.77 11.00
C GLY A 627 15.14 -35.69 9.91
N VAL A 628 15.25 -35.18 8.68
CA VAL A 628 16.13 -35.78 7.68
C VAL A 628 17.02 -34.66 7.14
N ASP A 629 18.30 -34.77 7.45
CA ASP A 629 19.35 -33.99 6.81
C ASP A 629 19.39 -34.34 5.32
N SER A 630 19.67 -33.36 4.46
CA SER A 630 19.39 -33.35 3.01
C SER A 630 20.00 -34.47 2.15
N ASN A 631 20.70 -35.45 2.74
CA ASN A 631 21.58 -36.38 2.02
C ASN A 631 21.21 -37.88 2.07
N SER A 632 20.07 -38.31 2.63
CA SER A 632 19.73 -39.75 2.59
C SER A 632 18.63 -40.07 1.56
N LEU A 633 18.95 -41.00 0.64
CA LEU A 633 18.07 -41.52 -0.40
C LEU A 633 16.63 -41.80 0.08
N VAL A 634 15.67 -41.45 -0.78
CA VAL A 634 14.24 -41.70 -0.63
C VAL A 634 13.98 -43.20 -0.50
N LEU A 635 13.77 -43.68 0.73
CA LEU A 635 13.30 -45.04 0.97
C LEU A 635 11.80 -45.16 0.61
N GLU A 636 11.46 -46.30 0.02
CA GLU A 636 10.22 -46.65 -0.69
C GLU A 636 8.89 -46.29 0.03
N GLY A 637 7.83 -46.07 -0.75
CA GLY A 637 6.48 -45.75 -0.28
C GLY A 637 5.63 -46.99 0.01
N ARG A 638 4.73 -46.93 1.00
CA ARG A 638 3.66 -47.93 1.19
C ARG A 638 2.36 -47.47 0.49
N PRO A 639 1.61 -48.37 -0.17
CA PRO A 639 0.41 -48.02 -0.91
C PRO A 639 -0.79 -47.76 0.02
N LEU A 640 -1.67 -46.87 -0.43
CA LEU A 640 -2.78 -46.31 0.35
C LEU A 640 -4.08 -47.16 0.35
N HIS A 641 -4.15 -48.27 -0.40
CA HIS A 641 -5.31 -49.18 -0.47
C HIS A 641 -4.88 -50.65 -0.61
N LYS A 642 -5.81 -51.61 -0.38
CA LYS A 642 -5.56 -53.06 -0.50
C LYS A 642 -5.12 -53.37 -1.93
N ALA A 643 -3.90 -53.88 -2.09
CA ALA A 643 -3.26 -54.06 -3.40
C ALA A 643 -3.95 -55.18 -4.21
N THR A 644 -4.19 -54.91 -5.49
CA THR A 644 -4.42 -55.96 -6.50
C THR A 644 -3.06 -56.30 -7.10
N GLN A 645 -2.59 -57.53 -6.89
CA GLN A 645 -1.35 -58.00 -7.48
C GLN A 645 -1.59 -58.23 -8.98
N VAL A 646 -0.93 -57.44 -9.83
CA VAL A 646 -0.90 -57.67 -11.27
C VAL A 646 0.50 -58.14 -11.62
N THR A 647 0.61 -59.37 -12.11
CA THR A 647 1.89 -59.91 -12.58
C THR A 647 2.14 -59.38 -13.99
N LEU A 648 3.08 -58.46 -14.12
CA LEU A 648 3.50 -57.96 -15.43
C LEU A 648 4.14 -59.09 -16.23
N THR A 649 3.74 -59.23 -17.48
CA THR A 649 4.42 -60.11 -18.44
C THR A 649 5.84 -59.61 -18.69
N SER A 650 6.73 -60.49 -19.19
CA SER A 650 8.12 -60.10 -19.51
C SER A 650 8.18 -58.88 -20.44
N LYS A 651 7.27 -58.80 -21.40
CA LYS A 651 7.14 -57.70 -22.36
C LYS A 651 6.72 -56.38 -21.69
N GLU A 652 5.74 -56.42 -20.78
CA GLU A 652 5.30 -55.23 -20.03
C GLU A 652 6.37 -54.71 -19.08
N ARG A 653 7.14 -55.63 -18.48
CA ARG A 653 8.24 -55.28 -17.59
C ARG A 653 9.40 -54.61 -18.35
N ASP A 654 9.72 -55.09 -19.56
CA ASP A 654 10.72 -54.44 -20.42
C ASP A 654 10.25 -53.06 -20.89
N ILE A 655 8.96 -52.90 -21.21
CA ILE A 655 8.36 -51.61 -21.57
C ILE A 655 8.43 -50.63 -20.38
N ALA A 656 8.07 -51.08 -19.17
CA ALA A 656 8.12 -50.25 -17.97
C ALA A 656 9.56 -49.82 -17.63
N HIS A 657 10.54 -50.73 -17.73
CA HIS A 657 11.95 -50.38 -17.55
C HIS A 657 12.42 -49.34 -18.57
N ARG A 658 12.07 -49.53 -19.85
CA ARG A 658 12.46 -48.60 -20.91
C ARG A 658 11.80 -47.23 -20.74
N TYR A 659 10.56 -47.19 -20.24
CA TYR A 659 9.85 -45.95 -19.95
C TYR A 659 10.54 -45.16 -18.82
N VAL A 660 10.95 -45.82 -17.74
CA VAL A 660 11.67 -45.17 -16.62
C VAL A 660 13.05 -44.67 -17.06
N LEU A 661 13.77 -45.46 -17.86
CA LEU A 661 15.07 -45.04 -18.41
C LEU A 661 14.97 -43.81 -19.32
N MET A 662 13.90 -43.69 -20.12
CA MET A 662 13.76 -42.63 -21.12
C MET A 662 13.01 -41.37 -20.65
N ASN A 663 12.37 -41.38 -19.47
CA ASN A 663 11.52 -40.27 -19.00
C ASN A 663 11.96 -39.67 -17.64
N MET A 664 13.06 -40.13 -17.07
CA MET A 664 13.60 -39.61 -15.80
C MET A 664 14.88 -38.82 -16.08
N ALA A 665 14.83 -37.49 -15.89
CA ALA A 665 15.98 -36.59 -16.12
C ALA A 665 17.25 -36.95 -15.33
N VAL A 666 17.12 -37.72 -14.24
CA VAL A 666 18.23 -38.25 -13.45
C VAL A 666 19.00 -39.36 -14.17
N MET A 667 18.38 -40.04 -15.13
CA MET A 667 18.98 -41.17 -15.87
C MET A 667 19.67 -40.72 -17.17
N ASP A 668 19.50 -39.48 -17.62
CA ASP A 668 20.14 -38.90 -18.82
C ASP A 668 21.67 -39.14 -18.92
N PRO A 669 22.46 -39.11 -17.82
CA PRO A 669 23.90 -39.39 -17.90
C PRO A 669 24.26 -40.86 -18.18
N TYR A 670 23.30 -41.78 -18.01
CA TYR A 670 23.49 -43.23 -18.08
C TYR A 670 22.83 -43.86 -19.32
N VAL A 671 22.01 -43.09 -20.03
CA VAL A 671 21.44 -43.46 -21.34
C VAL A 671 22.39 -42.91 -22.41
N LYS A 672 23.31 -43.77 -22.88
CA LYS A 672 24.12 -43.52 -24.08
C LYS A 672 23.59 -44.33 -25.26
#